data_AF-A0A7V8XPC5-F1
#
_entry.id   AF-A0A7V8XPC5-F1
#
_cell.length_a   1.000
_cell.length_b   1.000
_cell.length_c   1.000
_cell.angle_alpha   90.00
_cell.angle_beta   90.00
_cell.angle_gamma   90.00
#
_symmetry.space_group_name_H-M   'P 1'
#
loop_
_entity.id
_entity.type
_entity.pdbx_description
1 polymer ?
#
loop_
_entity_poly.entity_id
_entity_poly.type
_entity_poly.pdbx_seq_one_letter_code
_entity_poly.pdbx_strand_id
1 'polypeptide(L)'
;MSVASIESPNPSPQGRFLRWFFEGLRETPATQESAPHQAAWWKVMCLTGVDYFSTLGYQPGIAFLAAGALSPVATLILVVLTLVGALPVYRRVAEASPHGQGSISMLEDLLPRWRGKAFVLVLLGFAATDFIITITLSAADATEHLIHNPFVPQAFDRPVTVTLVLLTALGAVFLKGFKEAIGLAVAIVIVYLGLNVVIIVWGATEIVRHPDYIPRWTNALFTQHGNPLMMVGVALLLFPKLALGLSGFETGVAIMPLVKGNTTDDPVHPAARIRNAKRLLGTAALIMSVMLIGSAVVTTLLIPAEAFATGGEASGRALSYLAHEHLGEIFGTVYDISTIAILWFAGASAMAGLLNLVPRYLPRYGMAPEWTRATRPLVVLFTAITFLITVIFNASVEAQGGAYATGVLVLMTSASVAVTLNARVRRRREFAAFMLITLVFAYTTVINIVERPDGVKIAAWFIATIIMTSLVSRVLRSTELRVQRVEADDLAHAFLRQAASSPVRIIANRPDTGLPEEYEHKLREARDSHHLPLDAPVLFVEIRPSDASEFSGVLRVEGVAVEGYQVLRCVSAAIPNAIAALLLFIRDRTDQLPHAYFGWTEGNPIVYLLKFLAFGEGDTAPVTREVLRQAEPDPMRRPRIHVG
;
A
#
# COMPACT_ATOMS: atom_id res chain seq x y z
N MET A 1 15.54 4.05 -38.70
CA MET A 1 15.40 4.31 -37.25
C MET A 1 16.73 4.07 -36.57
N SER A 2 17.50 5.12 -36.27
CA SER A 2 18.77 5.02 -35.54
C SER A 2 18.52 5.39 -34.09
N VAL A 3 18.70 4.42 -33.19
CA VAL A 3 18.52 4.57 -31.75
C VAL A 3 19.78 5.17 -31.15
N ALA A 4 19.73 6.40 -30.63
CA ALA A 4 20.82 6.97 -29.84
C ALA A 4 20.49 6.78 -28.34
N SER A 5 21.26 5.91 -27.67
CA SER A 5 21.21 5.74 -26.22
C SER A 5 22.13 6.76 -25.56
N ILE A 6 21.61 7.51 -24.58
CA ILE A 6 22.45 8.34 -23.71
C ILE A 6 23.18 7.37 -22.77
N GLU A 7 24.47 7.11 -23.01
CA GLU A 7 25.29 6.26 -22.15
C GLU A 7 25.46 6.94 -20.79
N SER A 8 24.81 6.38 -19.76
CA SER A 8 25.12 6.68 -18.37
C SER A 8 26.42 5.94 -17.99
N PRO A 9 27.27 6.54 -17.14
CA PRO A 9 28.54 5.92 -16.76
C PRO A 9 28.27 4.58 -16.05
N ASN A 10 28.83 3.50 -16.60
CA ASN A 10 28.76 2.15 -16.02
C ASN A 10 29.24 2.18 -14.55
N PRO A 11 28.40 1.86 -13.55
CA PRO A 11 28.89 1.73 -12.18
C PRO A 11 29.76 0.46 -12.08
N SER A 12 30.90 0.63 -11.42
CA SER A 12 31.94 -0.34 -11.08
C SER A 12 31.42 -1.71 -10.59
N PRO A 13 32.26 -2.79 -10.59
CA PRO A 13 31.80 -4.14 -10.26
C PRO A 13 31.39 -4.24 -8.78
N GLN A 14 30.11 -4.01 -8.53
CA GLN A 14 29.48 -4.13 -7.20
C GLN A 14 29.70 -5.55 -6.64
N GLY A 15 30.17 -5.63 -5.39
CA GLY A 15 30.45 -6.88 -4.68
C GLY A 15 29.23 -7.80 -4.58
N ARG A 16 29.47 -9.11 -4.39
CA ARG A 16 28.42 -10.15 -4.35
C ARG A 16 27.26 -9.80 -3.40
N PHE A 17 27.56 -9.20 -2.24
CA PHE A 17 26.55 -8.74 -1.29
C PHE A 17 25.64 -7.64 -1.84
N LEU A 18 26.21 -6.61 -2.48
CA LEU A 18 25.42 -5.51 -3.06
C LEU A 18 24.52 -6.02 -4.20
N ARG A 19 25.01 -6.94 -5.03
CA ARG A 19 24.17 -7.55 -6.08
C ARG A 19 23.03 -8.38 -5.51
N TRP A 20 23.28 -9.14 -4.46
CA TRP A 20 22.25 -9.87 -3.74
C TRP A 20 21.26 -8.91 -3.06
N PHE A 21 21.74 -7.93 -2.30
CA PHE A 21 20.87 -7.03 -1.55
C PHE A 21 19.97 -6.16 -2.45
N PHE A 22 20.46 -5.76 -3.62
CA PHE A 22 19.74 -4.96 -4.61
C PHE A 22 19.20 -5.77 -5.81
N GLU A 23 19.08 -7.09 -5.66
CA GLU A 23 18.48 -7.97 -6.66
C GLU A 23 17.02 -7.52 -6.94
N GLY A 24 16.67 -7.31 -8.23
CA GLY A 24 15.37 -6.77 -8.67
C GLY A 24 15.39 -5.30 -9.17
N LEU A 25 16.47 -4.54 -8.92
CA LEU A 25 16.63 -3.17 -9.46
C LEU A 25 17.08 -3.12 -10.93
N ARG A 26 17.73 -4.19 -11.41
CA ARG A 26 18.41 -4.23 -12.73
C ARG A 26 17.55 -4.82 -13.86
N GLU A 27 16.32 -5.23 -13.59
CA GLU A 27 15.42 -5.69 -14.65
C GLU A 27 14.81 -4.48 -15.36
N THR A 28 15.27 -4.25 -16.59
CA THR A 28 14.75 -3.23 -17.51
C THR A 28 13.23 -3.31 -17.64
N PRO A 29 12.48 -2.19 -17.79
CA PRO A 29 11.02 -2.18 -17.81
C PRO A 29 10.35 -2.93 -18.99
N ALA A 30 11.11 -3.59 -19.86
CA ALA A 30 10.64 -4.14 -21.13
C ALA A 30 10.70 -5.67 -21.23
N THR A 31 11.27 -6.38 -20.26
CA THR A 31 11.35 -7.85 -20.29
C THR A 31 10.55 -8.43 -19.13
N GLN A 32 9.36 -8.94 -19.46
CA GLN A 32 8.50 -9.82 -18.68
C GLN A 32 8.56 -9.60 -17.17
N GLU A 33 7.55 -8.92 -16.62
CA GLU A 33 7.21 -8.97 -15.20
C GLU A 33 7.55 -10.36 -14.67
N SER A 34 8.54 -10.46 -13.78
CA SER A 34 8.86 -11.68 -13.07
C SER A 34 7.64 -12.03 -12.23
N ALA A 35 6.66 -12.68 -12.87
CA ALA A 35 5.35 -12.89 -12.30
C ALA A 35 5.55 -13.62 -10.98
N PRO A 36 5.06 -13.06 -9.86
CA PRO A 36 5.25 -13.70 -8.58
C PRO A 36 4.70 -15.12 -8.65
N HIS A 37 5.38 -16.07 -8.00
CA HIS A 37 5.05 -17.48 -8.10
C HIS A 37 3.57 -17.71 -7.77
N GLN A 38 2.77 -18.09 -8.77
CA GLN A 38 1.33 -18.25 -8.61
C GLN A 38 0.99 -19.60 -7.98
N ALA A 39 0.06 -19.61 -7.04
CA ALA A 39 -0.43 -20.78 -6.35
C ALA A 39 -1.95 -20.95 -6.50
N ALA A 40 -2.45 -22.15 -6.20
CA ALA A 40 -3.89 -22.41 -6.16
C ALA A 40 -4.56 -21.51 -5.10
N TRP A 41 -5.78 -21.04 -5.40
CA TRP A 41 -6.49 -20.07 -4.56
C TRP A 41 -6.64 -20.49 -3.10
N TRP A 42 -6.82 -21.78 -2.82
CA TRP A 42 -6.96 -22.29 -1.46
C TRP A 42 -5.62 -22.30 -0.68
N LYS A 43 -4.48 -22.40 -1.38
CA LYS A 43 -3.15 -22.25 -0.77
C LYS A 43 -2.88 -20.80 -0.43
N VAL A 44 -3.23 -19.89 -1.35
CA VAL A 44 -3.18 -18.45 -1.11
C VAL A 44 -4.14 -18.05 0.01
N MET A 45 -5.31 -18.70 0.11
CA MET A 45 -6.25 -18.53 1.22
C MET A 45 -5.63 -18.89 2.57
N CYS A 46 -4.77 -19.92 2.63
CA CYS A 46 -4.07 -20.23 3.88
C CYS A 46 -3.01 -19.15 4.20
N LEU A 47 -2.35 -18.59 3.18
CA LEU A 47 -1.42 -17.48 3.39
C LEU A 47 -2.12 -16.19 3.85
N THR A 48 -3.25 -15.81 3.26
CA THR A 48 -4.08 -14.70 3.80
C THR A 48 -4.70 -15.09 5.15
N GLY A 49 -4.98 -16.37 5.30
CA GLY A 49 -5.68 -16.97 6.42
C GLY A 49 -4.85 -17.00 7.67
N VAL A 50 -3.51 -16.99 7.60
CA VAL A 50 -2.72 -16.87 8.84
C VAL A 50 -3.00 -15.55 9.56
N ASP A 51 -3.27 -14.46 8.85
CA ASP A 51 -3.69 -13.18 9.41
C ASP A 51 -5.16 -13.21 9.83
N TYR A 52 -6.04 -13.75 8.97
CA TYR A 52 -7.46 -13.75 9.28
C TYR A 52 -7.84 -14.71 10.41
N PHE A 53 -7.41 -15.98 10.32
CA PHE A 53 -7.72 -17.04 11.27
C PHE A 53 -7.00 -16.87 12.61
N SER A 54 -5.81 -16.24 12.67
CA SER A 54 -5.13 -15.98 13.95
C SER A 54 -5.93 -15.11 14.89
N THR A 55 -6.89 -14.33 14.37
CA THR A 55 -7.82 -13.54 15.19
C THR A 55 -8.56 -14.38 16.23
N LEU A 56 -8.73 -15.70 16.01
CA LEU A 56 -9.33 -16.60 17.01
C LEU A 56 -8.52 -16.69 18.31
N GLY A 57 -7.22 -16.40 18.29
CA GLY A 57 -6.36 -16.41 19.48
C GLY A 57 -6.85 -15.43 20.55
N TYR A 58 -7.21 -14.22 20.13
CA TYR A 58 -7.53 -13.10 21.03
C TYR A 58 -8.98 -12.61 20.94
N GLN A 59 -9.66 -12.72 19.78
CA GLN A 59 -10.98 -12.13 19.56
C GLN A 59 -12.06 -12.58 20.55
N PRO A 60 -12.18 -13.88 20.92
CA PRO A 60 -13.19 -14.29 21.88
C PRO A 60 -13.02 -13.60 23.25
N GLY A 61 -11.77 -13.41 23.68
CA GLY A 61 -11.44 -12.68 24.91
C GLY A 61 -11.75 -11.19 24.82
N ILE A 62 -11.34 -10.54 23.72
CA ILE A 62 -11.67 -9.12 23.47
C ILE A 62 -13.19 -8.92 23.42
N ALA A 63 -13.92 -9.84 22.79
CA ALA A 63 -15.36 -9.75 22.68
C ALA A 63 -16.06 -9.87 24.03
N PHE A 64 -15.59 -10.78 24.88
CA PHE A 64 -16.09 -10.90 26.25
C PHE A 64 -15.74 -9.67 27.10
N LEU A 65 -14.51 -9.15 27.01
CA LEU A 65 -14.12 -7.93 27.74
C LEU A 65 -14.96 -6.71 27.31
N ALA A 66 -15.35 -6.63 26.05
CA ALA A 66 -16.16 -5.53 25.54
C ALA A 66 -17.65 -5.66 25.87
N ALA A 67 -18.21 -6.87 25.80
CA ALA A 67 -19.67 -7.11 25.81
C ALA A 67 -20.16 -8.02 26.95
N GLY A 68 -19.26 -8.63 27.73
CA GLY A 68 -19.59 -9.61 28.76
C GLY A 68 -20.46 -10.74 28.22
N ALA A 69 -21.58 -11.00 28.90
CA ALA A 69 -22.56 -12.01 28.48
C ALA A 69 -23.13 -11.77 27.06
N LEU A 70 -23.10 -10.52 26.56
CA LEU A 70 -23.56 -10.17 25.21
C LEU A 70 -22.58 -10.61 24.10
N SER A 71 -21.38 -11.08 24.44
CA SER A 71 -20.31 -11.40 23.49
C SER A 71 -20.74 -12.31 22.30
N PRO A 72 -21.51 -13.39 22.49
CA PRO A 72 -21.97 -14.22 21.37
C PRO A 72 -22.90 -13.45 20.40
N VAL A 73 -23.77 -12.59 20.92
CA VAL A 73 -24.69 -11.77 20.12
C VAL A 73 -23.90 -10.70 19.36
N ALA A 74 -22.94 -10.04 20.01
CA ALA A 74 -22.10 -9.04 19.37
C ALA A 74 -21.21 -9.66 18.28
N THR A 75 -20.69 -10.87 18.53
CA THR A 75 -19.94 -11.65 17.53
C THR A 75 -20.82 -12.07 16.35
N LEU A 76 -22.09 -12.42 16.58
CA LEU A 76 -23.03 -12.69 15.50
C LEU A 76 -23.25 -11.46 14.61
N ILE A 77 -23.37 -10.27 15.19
CA ILE A 77 -23.48 -9.01 14.42
C ILE A 77 -22.22 -8.77 13.59
N LEU A 78 -21.02 -8.98 14.16
CA LEU A 78 -19.76 -8.93 13.41
C LEU A 78 -19.76 -9.89 12.22
N VAL A 79 -20.21 -11.13 12.41
CA VAL A 79 -20.32 -12.13 11.33
C VAL A 79 -21.32 -11.68 10.25
N VAL A 80 -22.48 -11.15 10.63
CA VAL A 80 -23.46 -10.63 9.67
C VAL A 80 -22.86 -9.48 8.86
N LEU A 81 -22.19 -8.53 9.51
CA LEU A 81 -21.53 -7.43 8.81
C LEU A 81 -20.37 -7.93 7.93
N THR A 82 -19.67 -8.97 8.34
CA THR A 82 -18.62 -9.60 7.54
C THR A 82 -19.21 -10.16 6.25
N LEU A 83 -20.28 -10.96 6.35
CA LEU A 83 -20.86 -11.69 5.22
C LEU A 83 -21.68 -10.80 4.28
N VAL A 84 -22.38 -9.79 4.82
CA VAL A 84 -23.31 -8.93 4.07
C VAL A 84 -22.73 -7.53 3.80
N GLY A 85 -21.74 -7.10 4.56
CA GLY A 85 -21.05 -5.81 4.39
C GLY A 85 -19.68 -5.96 3.72
N ALA A 86 -18.70 -6.51 4.45
CA ALA A 86 -17.31 -6.59 4.00
C ALA A 86 -17.15 -7.47 2.75
N LEU A 87 -17.66 -8.71 2.78
CA LEU A 87 -17.47 -9.68 1.71
C LEU A 87 -18.01 -9.19 0.34
N PRO A 88 -19.21 -8.58 0.23
CA PRO A 88 -19.68 -8.02 -1.03
C PRO A 88 -18.82 -6.85 -1.53
N VAL A 89 -18.36 -5.97 -0.64
CA VAL A 89 -17.43 -4.87 -0.97
C VAL A 89 -16.14 -5.45 -1.54
N TYR A 90 -15.47 -6.34 -0.82
CA TYR A 90 -14.18 -6.90 -1.25
C TYR A 90 -14.28 -7.82 -2.47
N ARG A 91 -15.44 -8.44 -2.72
CA ARG A 91 -15.70 -9.11 -4.02
C ARG A 91 -15.70 -8.14 -5.20
N ARG A 92 -16.16 -6.90 -5.00
CA ARG A 92 -16.12 -5.83 -6.02
C ARG A 92 -14.73 -5.22 -6.13
N VAL A 93 -14.00 -5.05 -5.03
CA VAL A 93 -12.60 -4.62 -5.07
C VAL A 93 -11.76 -5.64 -5.86
N ALA A 94 -11.96 -6.94 -5.64
CA ALA A 94 -11.27 -7.99 -6.39
C ALA A 94 -11.58 -7.97 -7.91
N GLU A 95 -12.75 -7.49 -8.32
CA GLU A 95 -13.08 -7.29 -9.75
C GLU A 95 -12.38 -6.04 -10.32
N ALA A 96 -12.37 -4.95 -9.56
CA ALA A 96 -11.86 -3.67 -10.01
C ALA A 96 -10.33 -3.55 -9.93
N SER A 97 -9.68 -4.30 -9.02
CA SER A 97 -8.25 -4.25 -8.76
C SER A 97 -7.61 -5.66 -8.76
N PRO A 98 -7.64 -6.38 -9.90
CA PRO A 98 -7.18 -7.78 -9.98
C PRO A 98 -5.66 -7.95 -9.84
N HIS A 99 -4.93 -6.85 -9.81
CA HIS A 99 -3.48 -6.79 -9.64
C HIS A 99 -3.06 -6.54 -8.19
N GLY A 100 -3.98 -6.50 -7.22
CA GLY A 100 -3.65 -6.40 -5.79
C GLY A 100 -3.24 -5.00 -5.33
N GLN A 101 -3.77 -3.97 -5.98
CA GLN A 101 -3.64 -2.58 -5.56
C GLN A 101 -4.74 -2.16 -4.57
N GLY A 102 -5.76 -3.00 -4.38
CA GLY A 102 -6.83 -2.80 -3.42
C GLY A 102 -7.73 -1.62 -3.77
N SER A 103 -8.30 -1.01 -2.73
CA SER A 103 -9.19 0.16 -2.88
C SER A 103 -8.46 1.43 -3.32
N ILE A 104 -7.14 1.49 -3.12
CA ILE A 104 -6.30 2.65 -3.42
C ILE A 104 -6.34 2.97 -4.91
N SER A 105 -6.16 1.98 -5.80
CA SER A 105 -6.23 2.21 -7.26
C SER A 105 -7.60 2.67 -7.72
N MET A 106 -8.67 2.14 -7.12
CA MET A 106 -10.04 2.51 -7.49
C MET A 106 -10.34 3.98 -7.21
N LEU A 107 -9.79 4.53 -6.12
CA LEU A 107 -10.00 5.93 -5.74
C LEU A 107 -9.02 6.88 -6.43
N GLU A 108 -7.82 6.40 -6.76
CA GLU A 108 -6.86 7.12 -7.59
C GLU A 108 -7.49 7.55 -8.93
N ASP A 109 -8.16 6.62 -9.63
CA ASP A 109 -8.79 6.89 -10.93
C ASP A 109 -9.95 7.91 -10.85
N LEU A 110 -10.50 8.15 -9.66
CA LEU A 110 -11.66 9.03 -9.44
C LEU A 110 -11.28 10.48 -9.06
N LEU A 111 -10.06 10.71 -8.57
CA LEU A 111 -9.63 12.02 -8.06
C LEU A 111 -8.61 12.68 -8.99
N PRO A 112 -8.94 13.83 -9.63
CA PRO A 112 -8.04 14.45 -10.58
C PRO A 112 -6.80 15.05 -9.91
N ARG A 113 -5.65 14.89 -10.57
CA ARG A 113 -4.38 15.60 -10.30
C ARG A 113 -3.83 15.35 -8.88
N TRP A 114 -3.28 16.37 -8.23
CA TRP A 114 -2.58 16.30 -6.95
C TRP A 114 -3.49 15.87 -5.78
N ARG A 115 -4.80 16.06 -5.89
CA ARG A 115 -5.77 15.64 -4.85
C ARG A 115 -5.80 14.12 -4.71
N GLY A 116 -5.76 13.39 -5.84
CA GLY A 116 -5.62 11.94 -5.85
C GLY A 116 -4.32 11.50 -5.17
N LYS A 117 -3.19 12.17 -5.45
CA LYS A 117 -1.89 11.84 -4.85
C LYS A 117 -1.87 12.05 -3.34
N ALA A 118 -2.34 13.20 -2.86
CA ALA A 118 -2.42 13.47 -1.42
C ALA A 118 -3.32 12.45 -0.71
N PHE A 119 -4.45 12.11 -1.33
CA PHE A 119 -5.36 11.10 -0.81
C PHE A 119 -4.74 9.70 -0.76
N VAL A 120 -4.08 9.27 -1.83
CA VAL A 120 -3.36 7.99 -1.88
C VAL A 120 -2.24 7.94 -0.83
N LEU A 121 -1.51 9.03 -0.62
CA LEU A 121 -0.48 9.12 0.42
C LEU A 121 -1.04 8.95 1.83
N VAL A 122 -2.20 9.56 2.10
CA VAL A 122 -2.90 9.39 3.38
C VAL A 122 -3.34 7.93 3.55
N LEU A 123 -3.97 7.33 2.54
CA LEU A 123 -4.38 5.92 2.59
C LEU A 123 -3.19 4.97 2.74
N LEU A 124 -2.07 5.26 2.07
CA LEU A 124 -0.86 4.46 2.19
C LEU A 124 -0.23 4.58 3.58
N GLY A 125 -0.37 5.72 4.24
CA GLY A 125 0.00 5.86 5.66
C GLY A 125 -0.88 5.04 6.59
N PHE A 126 -2.19 4.98 6.33
CA PHE A 126 -3.09 4.06 7.06
C PHE A 126 -2.79 2.59 6.74
N ALA A 127 -2.47 2.24 5.49
CA ALA A 127 -2.04 0.89 5.12
C ALA A 127 -0.71 0.51 5.79
N ALA A 128 0.25 1.44 5.86
CA ALA A 128 1.49 1.24 6.58
C ALA A 128 1.24 1.03 8.08
N THR A 129 0.33 1.83 8.66
CA THR A 129 -0.08 1.67 10.06
C THR A 129 -0.71 0.31 10.29
N ASP A 130 -1.66 -0.09 9.45
CA ASP A 130 -2.36 -1.37 9.54
C ASP A 130 -1.35 -2.53 9.49
N PHE A 131 -0.60 -2.67 8.39
CA PHE A 131 0.29 -3.81 8.23
C PHE A 131 1.48 -3.84 9.19
N ILE A 132 2.08 -2.69 9.51
CA ILE A 132 3.19 -2.68 10.48
C ILE A 132 2.67 -3.05 11.88
N ILE A 133 1.51 -2.54 12.28
CA ILE A 133 0.93 -2.88 13.57
C ILE A 133 0.46 -4.34 13.58
N THR A 134 -0.05 -4.90 12.47
CA THR A 134 -0.32 -6.35 12.38
C THR A 134 0.93 -7.16 12.69
N ILE A 135 2.08 -6.80 12.10
CA ILE A 135 3.35 -7.52 12.34
C ILE A 135 3.73 -7.47 13.82
N THR A 136 3.68 -6.29 14.45
CA THR A 136 4.12 -6.11 15.85
C THR A 136 3.12 -6.64 16.87
N LEU A 137 1.82 -6.46 16.62
CA LEU A 137 0.74 -6.96 17.48
C LEU A 137 0.69 -8.48 17.46
N SER A 138 0.76 -9.11 16.29
CA SER A 138 0.72 -10.58 16.22
C SER A 138 1.99 -11.22 16.83
N ALA A 139 3.17 -10.60 16.69
CA ALA A 139 4.38 -11.08 17.35
C ALA A 139 4.35 -10.89 18.89
N ALA A 140 3.74 -9.79 19.36
CA ALA A 140 3.49 -9.57 20.78
C ALA A 140 2.51 -10.60 21.35
N ASP A 141 1.42 -10.86 20.65
CA ASP A 141 0.41 -11.84 21.08
C ASP A 141 0.94 -13.28 21.07
N ALA A 142 1.75 -13.63 20.06
CA ALA A 142 2.50 -14.89 20.06
C ALA A 142 3.42 -15.01 21.28
N THR A 143 3.98 -13.88 21.74
CA THR A 143 4.82 -13.87 22.94
C THR A 143 4.00 -14.13 24.21
N GLU A 144 2.80 -13.57 24.32
CA GLU A 144 1.88 -13.82 25.44
C GLU A 144 1.52 -15.31 25.59
N HIS A 145 1.27 -16.00 24.47
CA HIS A 145 1.06 -17.44 24.47
C HIS A 145 2.31 -18.22 24.93
N LEU A 146 3.50 -17.78 24.54
CA LEU A 146 4.76 -18.43 24.90
C LEU A 146 5.08 -18.28 26.39
N ILE A 147 5.03 -17.06 26.92
CA ILE A 147 5.50 -16.77 28.30
C ILE A 147 4.56 -17.34 29.37
N HIS A 148 3.25 -17.44 29.06
CA HIS A 148 2.24 -18.00 29.95
C HIS A 148 2.06 -19.51 29.75
N ASN A 149 2.87 -20.16 28.91
CA ASN A 149 2.83 -21.62 28.76
C ASN A 149 3.50 -22.29 29.98
N PRO A 150 2.85 -23.27 30.65
CA PRO A 150 3.38 -23.88 31.88
C PRO A 150 4.72 -24.61 31.74
N PHE A 151 5.11 -25.01 30.53
CA PHE A 151 6.41 -25.66 30.28
C PHE A 151 7.54 -24.68 29.94
N VAL A 152 7.24 -23.39 29.78
CA VAL A 152 8.24 -22.36 29.48
C VAL A 152 8.83 -21.82 30.79
N PRO A 153 10.17 -21.85 30.97
CA PRO A 153 10.78 -21.32 32.18
C PRO A 153 10.55 -19.82 32.34
N GLN A 154 10.34 -19.36 33.58
CA GLN A 154 10.17 -17.93 33.93
C GLN A 154 11.32 -17.03 33.45
N ALA A 155 12.50 -17.57 33.16
CA ALA A 155 13.62 -16.81 32.57
C ALA A 155 13.27 -16.17 31.20
N PHE A 156 12.24 -16.69 30.52
CA PHE A 156 11.72 -16.17 29.25
C PHE A 156 10.62 -15.12 29.43
N ASP A 157 10.26 -14.74 30.67
CA ASP A 157 9.33 -13.64 30.97
C ASP A 157 9.97 -12.27 30.67
N ARG A 158 10.21 -12.05 29.37
CA ARG A 158 10.82 -10.86 28.77
C ARG A 158 10.09 -10.56 27.46
N PRO A 159 8.86 -10.05 27.52
CA PRO A 159 7.96 -9.96 26.37
C PRO A 159 8.58 -9.18 25.20
N VAL A 160 9.27 -8.07 25.48
CA VAL A 160 9.98 -7.28 24.47
C VAL A 160 11.07 -8.09 23.78
N THR A 161 11.92 -8.79 24.53
CA THR A 161 13.04 -9.57 23.95
C THR A 161 12.54 -10.72 23.10
N VAL A 162 11.56 -11.48 23.59
CA VAL A 162 10.96 -12.60 22.84
C VAL A 162 10.30 -12.10 21.56
N THR A 163 9.54 -11.01 21.63
CA THR A 163 8.90 -10.39 20.46
C THR A 163 9.95 -9.98 19.42
N LEU A 164 11.05 -9.34 19.82
CA LEU A 164 12.14 -8.96 18.91
C LEU A 164 12.80 -10.18 18.25
N VAL A 165 12.94 -11.30 18.97
CA VAL A 165 13.45 -12.55 18.39
C VAL A 165 12.49 -13.10 17.33
N LEU A 166 11.19 -13.13 17.61
CA LEU A 166 10.16 -13.56 16.66
C LEU A 166 10.15 -12.67 15.40
N LEU A 167 10.24 -11.35 15.56
CA LEU A 167 10.33 -10.39 14.46
C LEU A 167 11.64 -10.54 13.66
N THR A 168 12.75 -10.86 14.33
CA THR A 168 14.04 -11.16 13.66
C THR A 168 13.91 -12.40 12.80
N ALA A 169 13.31 -13.47 13.33
CA ALA A 169 13.07 -14.71 12.59
C ALA A 169 12.18 -14.45 11.36
N LEU A 170 11.11 -13.64 11.51
CA LEU A 170 10.24 -13.25 10.40
C LEU A 170 11.02 -12.48 9.32
N GLY A 171 11.78 -11.45 9.71
CA GLY A 171 12.61 -10.68 8.78
C GLY A 171 13.63 -11.55 8.04
N ALA A 172 14.27 -12.49 8.73
CA ALA A 172 15.22 -13.44 8.15
C ALA A 172 14.58 -14.34 7.07
N VAL A 173 13.34 -14.81 7.29
CA VAL A 173 12.58 -15.59 6.29
C VAL A 173 12.40 -14.79 5.00
N PHE A 174 12.04 -13.52 5.10
CA PHE A 174 11.85 -12.65 3.92
C PHE A 174 13.16 -12.27 3.22
N LEU A 175 14.26 -12.15 3.96
CA LEU A 175 15.59 -11.93 3.37
C LEU A 175 16.08 -13.14 2.56
N LYS A 176 15.82 -14.36 3.03
CA LYS A 176 16.18 -15.62 2.36
C LYS A 176 15.36 -15.84 1.08
N GLY A 177 14.08 -15.46 1.09
CA GLY A 177 13.19 -15.49 -0.07
C GLY A 177 11.92 -16.29 0.18
N PHE A 178 10.77 -15.70 -0.17
CA PHE A 178 9.43 -16.13 0.23
C PHE A 178 8.87 -17.36 -0.52
N LYS A 179 9.70 -18.15 -1.22
CA LYS A 179 9.19 -19.21 -2.13
C LYS A 179 8.48 -20.37 -1.41
N GLU A 180 8.87 -20.68 -0.17
CA GLU A 180 8.33 -21.81 0.61
C GLU A 180 7.20 -21.42 1.59
N ALA A 181 6.97 -20.12 1.76
CA ALA A 181 6.05 -19.59 2.77
C ALA A 181 4.59 -20.03 2.57
N ILE A 182 4.15 -20.20 1.32
CA ILE A 182 2.78 -20.67 1.03
C ILE A 182 2.57 -22.10 1.54
N GLY A 183 3.58 -22.98 1.39
CA GLY A 183 3.51 -24.36 1.88
C GLY A 183 3.43 -24.42 3.40
N LEU A 184 4.25 -23.60 4.07
CA LEU A 184 4.24 -23.47 5.53
C LEU A 184 2.89 -22.93 6.05
N ALA A 185 2.33 -21.91 5.39
CA ALA A 185 1.03 -21.35 5.76
C ALA A 185 -0.10 -22.39 5.73
N VAL A 186 -0.11 -23.26 4.71
CA VAL A 186 -1.10 -24.34 4.60
C VAL A 186 -1.03 -25.28 5.80
N ALA A 187 0.18 -25.71 6.19
CA ALA A 187 0.36 -26.60 7.34
C ALA A 187 -0.10 -25.92 8.64
N ILE A 188 0.33 -24.68 8.88
CA ILE A 188 -0.02 -23.90 10.08
C ILE A 188 -1.54 -23.73 10.19
N VAL A 189 -2.22 -23.31 9.11
CA VAL A 189 -3.68 -23.08 9.12
C VAL A 189 -4.46 -24.36 9.37
N ILE A 190 -4.08 -25.48 8.73
CA ILE A 190 -4.78 -26.77 8.92
C ILE A 190 -4.67 -27.23 10.36
N VAL A 191 -3.47 -27.18 10.94
CA VAL A 191 -3.24 -27.59 12.33
C VAL A 191 -4.02 -26.69 13.28
N TYR A 192 -3.89 -25.37 13.13
CA TYR A 192 -4.53 -24.41 14.03
C TYR A 192 -6.05 -24.50 14.00
N LEU A 193 -6.66 -24.49 12.80
CA LEU A 193 -8.11 -24.63 12.68
C LEU A 193 -8.59 -25.99 13.18
N GLY A 194 -7.83 -27.06 12.92
CA GLY A 194 -8.14 -28.40 13.41
C GLY A 194 -8.20 -28.46 14.94
N LEU A 195 -7.21 -27.89 15.62
CA LEU A 195 -7.18 -27.85 17.08
C LEU A 195 -8.29 -26.96 17.66
N ASN A 196 -8.57 -25.82 17.04
CA ASN A 196 -9.70 -24.97 17.44
C ASN A 196 -11.04 -25.71 17.29
N VAL A 197 -11.23 -26.49 16.22
CA VAL A 197 -12.45 -27.31 16.04
C VAL A 197 -12.57 -28.32 17.19
N VAL A 198 -11.47 -28.96 17.60
CA VAL A 198 -11.48 -29.88 18.76
C VAL A 198 -11.95 -29.17 20.02
N ILE A 199 -11.40 -27.99 20.35
CA ILE A 199 -11.78 -27.22 21.55
C ILE A 199 -13.25 -26.79 21.48
N ILE A 200 -13.70 -26.27 20.33
CA ILE A 200 -15.08 -25.81 20.15
C ILE A 200 -16.07 -26.98 20.24
N VAL A 201 -15.76 -28.12 19.62
CA VAL A 201 -16.61 -29.32 19.69
C VAL A 201 -16.67 -29.87 21.11
N TRP A 202 -15.54 -29.89 21.82
CA TRP A 202 -15.51 -30.27 23.23
C TRP A 202 -16.39 -29.34 24.07
N GLY A 203 -16.21 -28.02 23.96
CA GLY A 203 -16.99 -27.06 24.74
C GLY A 203 -18.48 -27.06 24.39
N ALA A 204 -18.84 -27.25 23.12
CA ALA A 204 -20.23 -27.44 22.72
C ALA A 204 -20.84 -28.71 23.33
N THR A 205 -20.07 -29.79 23.40
CA THR A 205 -20.49 -31.04 24.06
C THR A 205 -20.70 -30.83 25.56
N GLU A 206 -19.83 -30.06 26.21
CA GLU A 206 -19.95 -29.71 27.63
C GLU A 206 -21.21 -28.90 27.93
N ILE A 207 -21.51 -27.90 27.08
CA ILE A 207 -22.75 -27.10 27.19
C ILE A 207 -24.00 -27.98 27.03
N VAL A 208 -23.97 -28.96 26.12
CA VAL A 208 -25.10 -29.88 25.92
C VAL A 208 -25.29 -30.85 27.10
N ARG A 209 -24.19 -31.29 27.73
CA ARG A 209 -24.23 -32.19 28.91
C ARG A 209 -24.74 -31.49 30.16
N HIS A 210 -24.51 -30.19 30.28
CA HIS A 210 -24.90 -29.37 31.42
C HIS A 210 -25.97 -28.32 31.00
N PRO A 211 -27.25 -28.70 31.00
CA PRO A 211 -28.32 -27.87 30.42
C PRO A 211 -28.52 -26.53 31.15
N ASP A 212 -27.94 -26.33 32.34
CA ASP A 212 -28.05 -25.11 33.13
C ASP A 212 -27.29 -23.90 32.54
N TYR A 213 -26.30 -24.13 31.66
CA TYR A 213 -25.51 -23.04 31.08
C TYR A 213 -26.35 -22.08 30.22
N ILE A 214 -27.24 -22.61 29.37
CA ILE A 214 -28.05 -21.80 28.46
C ILE A 214 -29.10 -20.94 29.21
N PRO A 215 -29.90 -21.49 30.14
CA PRO A 215 -30.81 -20.69 30.96
C PRO A 215 -30.08 -19.63 31.78
N ARG A 216 -28.92 -19.95 32.37
CA ARG A 216 -28.13 -18.97 33.14
C ARG A 216 -27.65 -17.81 32.28
N TRP A 217 -27.10 -18.10 31.11
CA TRP A 217 -26.67 -17.09 30.15
C TRP A 217 -27.85 -16.25 29.66
N THR A 218 -28.97 -16.88 29.31
CA THR A 218 -30.18 -16.20 28.86
C THR A 218 -30.72 -15.26 29.95
N ASN A 219 -30.80 -15.72 31.20
CA ASN A 219 -31.21 -14.89 32.33
C ASN A 219 -30.25 -13.71 32.52
N ALA A 220 -28.93 -13.93 32.47
CA ALA A 220 -27.95 -12.85 32.57
C ALA A 220 -28.14 -11.78 31.47
N LEU A 221 -28.40 -12.20 30.23
CA LEU A 221 -28.71 -11.27 29.13
C LEU A 221 -29.95 -10.41 29.44
N PHE A 222 -31.07 -11.03 29.81
CA PHE A 222 -32.32 -10.32 30.08
C PHE A 222 -32.23 -9.44 31.34
N THR A 223 -31.51 -9.87 32.37
CA THR A 223 -31.29 -9.07 33.58
C THR A 223 -30.44 -7.83 33.29
N GLN A 224 -29.39 -7.95 32.47
CA GLN A 224 -28.47 -6.83 32.20
C GLN A 224 -29.00 -5.88 31.11
N HIS A 225 -29.71 -6.37 30.10
CA HIS A 225 -30.06 -5.60 28.89
C HIS A 225 -31.57 -5.43 28.69
N GLY A 226 -32.40 -6.12 29.47
CA GLY A 226 -33.86 -5.99 29.48
C GLY A 226 -34.58 -6.65 28.29
N ASN A 227 -34.24 -6.28 27.06
CA ASN A 227 -34.89 -6.81 25.86
C ASN A 227 -33.96 -6.99 24.65
N PRO A 228 -34.33 -7.81 23.65
CA PRO A 228 -33.47 -8.09 22.50
C PRO A 228 -33.14 -6.87 21.63
N LEU A 229 -34.03 -5.86 21.57
CA LEU A 229 -33.76 -4.64 20.79
C LEU A 229 -32.63 -3.82 21.41
N MET A 230 -32.62 -3.70 22.73
CA MET A 230 -31.53 -3.08 23.49
C MET A 230 -30.23 -3.88 23.34
N MET A 231 -30.29 -5.22 23.37
CA MET A 231 -29.12 -6.07 23.11
C MET A 231 -28.50 -5.80 21.74
N VAL A 232 -29.32 -5.68 20.69
CA VAL A 232 -28.85 -5.32 19.34
C VAL A 232 -28.26 -3.91 19.32
N GLY A 233 -28.93 -2.94 19.96
CA GLY A 233 -28.44 -1.56 20.04
C GLY A 233 -27.08 -1.44 20.73
N VAL A 234 -26.91 -2.11 21.87
CA VAL A 234 -25.64 -2.15 22.63
C VAL A 234 -24.57 -2.89 21.83
N ALA A 235 -24.90 -4.02 21.22
CA ALA A 235 -23.95 -4.79 20.41
C ALA A 235 -23.47 -4.01 19.17
N LEU A 236 -24.34 -3.21 18.54
CA LEU A 236 -23.96 -2.28 17.47
C LEU A 236 -23.06 -1.14 17.95
N LEU A 237 -23.27 -0.66 19.18
CA LEU A 237 -22.41 0.37 19.79
C LEU A 237 -21.03 -0.20 20.12
N LEU A 238 -20.96 -1.45 20.60
CA LEU A 238 -19.70 -2.13 20.94
C LEU A 238 -18.95 -2.68 19.72
N PHE A 239 -19.60 -2.75 18.56
CA PHE A 239 -19.04 -3.28 17.33
C PHE A 239 -17.65 -2.74 16.96
N PRO A 240 -17.32 -1.43 17.09
CA PRO A 240 -15.98 -0.92 16.79
C PRO A 240 -14.87 -1.64 17.56
N LYS A 241 -15.14 -2.07 18.81
CA LYS A 241 -14.19 -2.84 19.63
C LYS A 241 -13.97 -4.27 19.13
N LEU A 242 -14.88 -4.77 18.28
CA LEU A 242 -14.84 -6.12 17.70
C LEU A 242 -14.34 -6.12 16.25
N ALA A 243 -14.21 -4.95 15.63
CA ALA A 243 -13.82 -4.81 14.23
C ALA A 243 -12.39 -5.34 13.91
N LEU A 244 -11.61 -5.70 14.94
CA LEU A 244 -10.30 -6.35 14.79
C LEU A 244 -10.37 -7.65 13.95
N GLY A 245 -11.50 -8.35 13.96
CA GLY A 245 -11.72 -9.58 13.21
C GLY A 245 -12.02 -9.44 11.73
N LEU A 246 -11.64 -8.34 11.07
CA LEU A 246 -11.91 -8.06 9.65
C LEU A 246 -10.66 -7.78 8.79
N SER A 247 -9.45 -7.73 9.37
CA SER A 247 -8.20 -7.33 8.69
C SER A 247 -7.86 -8.14 7.43
N GLY A 248 -8.12 -9.45 7.46
CA GLY A 248 -7.70 -10.38 6.41
C GLY A 248 -8.30 -10.13 5.02
N PHE A 249 -9.34 -9.28 4.90
CA PHE A 249 -9.91 -8.92 3.60
C PHE A 249 -9.00 -8.02 2.77
N GLU A 250 -8.39 -7.00 3.39
CA GLU A 250 -7.47 -6.09 2.69
C GLU A 250 -6.22 -6.84 2.24
N THR A 251 -5.63 -7.62 3.15
CA THR A 251 -4.50 -8.51 2.84
C THR A 251 -4.86 -9.50 1.74
N GLY A 252 -6.08 -10.04 1.76
CA GLY A 252 -6.59 -10.98 0.78
C GLY A 252 -6.65 -10.43 -0.64
N VAL A 253 -7.06 -9.17 -0.81
CA VAL A 253 -7.03 -8.52 -2.12
C VAL A 253 -5.61 -8.07 -2.49
N ALA A 254 -4.81 -7.59 -1.53
CA ALA A 254 -3.43 -7.16 -1.78
C ALA A 254 -2.56 -8.28 -2.38
N ILE A 255 -2.75 -9.53 -1.94
CA ILE A 255 -1.97 -10.68 -2.44
C ILE A 255 -2.66 -11.46 -3.58
N MET A 256 -3.74 -10.92 -4.15
CA MET A 256 -4.43 -11.49 -5.31
C MET A 256 -3.51 -11.85 -6.50
N PRO A 257 -2.41 -11.14 -6.81
CA PRO A 257 -1.46 -11.54 -7.85
C PRO A 257 -0.85 -12.94 -7.68
N LEU A 258 -0.80 -13.46 -6.43
CA LEU A 258 -0.34 -14.82 -6.14
C LEU A 258 -1.38 -15.88 -6.54
N VAL A 259 -2.63 -15.50 -6.76
CA VAL A 259 -3.69 -16.42 -7.15
C VAL A 259 -3.53 -16.78 -8.62
N LYS A 260 -3.40 -18.10 -8.88
CA LYS A 260 -3.28 -18.63 -10.23
C LYS A 260 -4.55 -18.33 -11.05
N GLY A 261 -4.34 -17.70 -12.20
CA GLY A 261 -5.33 -17.49 -13.26
C GLY A 261 -5.36 -18.65 -14.26
N ASN A 262 -6.10 -18.48 -15.36
CA ASN A 262 -6.02 -19.39 -16.50
C ASN A 262 -4.94 -18.92 -17.48
N THR A 263 -4.36 -19.81 -18.27
CA THR A 263 -3.34 -19.45 -19.28
C THR A 263 -3.91 -18.60 -20.42
N THR A 264 -5.23 -18.65 -20.61
CA THR A 264 -5.97 -17.87 -21.61
C THR A 264 -6.65 -16.64 -21.02
N ASP A 265 -6.36 -16.28 -19.76
CA ASP A 265 -6.92 -15.07 -19.16
C ASP A 265 -6.35 -13.83 -19.88
N ASP A 266 -7.21 -12.83 -20.11
CA ASP A 266 -6.77 -11.49 -20.51
C ASP A 266 -5.85 -10.92 -19.41
N PRO A 267 -4.60 -10.52 -19.73
CA PRO A 267 -3.69 -9.90 -18.78
C PRO A 267 -4.27 -8.68 -18.06
N VAL A 268 -5.13 -7.90 -18.73
CA VAL A 268 -5.75 -6.68 -18.19
C VAL A 268 -6.96 -7.00 -17.31
N HIS A 269 -7.71 -8.04 -17.65
CA HIS A 269 -8.92 -8.43 -16.91
C HIS A 269 -8.99 -9.96 -16.68
N PRO A 270 -8.17 -10.50 -15.77
CA PRO A 270 -8.00 -11.94 -15.63
C PRO A 270 -9.19 -12.59 -14.91
N ALA A 271 -10.18 -13.02 -15.69
CA ALA A 271 -11.46 -13.52 -15.17
C ALA A 271 -11.32 -14.73 -14.24
N ALA A 272 -10.42 -15.68 -14.52
CA ALA A 272 -10.24 -16.83 -13.64
C ALA A 272 -9.58 -16.45 -12.32
N ARG A 273 -8.58 -15.54 -12.33
CA ARG A 273 -7.98 -14.99 -11.11
C ARG A 273 -9.03 -14.29 -10.25
N ILE A 274 -9.88 -13.43 -10.84
CA ILE A 274 -10.96 -12.73 -10.14
C ILE A 274 -11.93 -13.72 -9.48
N ARG A 275 -12.38 -14.73 -10.23
CA ARG A 275 -13.27 -15.78 -9.69
C ARG A 275 -12.62 -16.54 -8.54
N ASN A 276 -11.34 -16.88 -8.66
CA ASN A 276 -10.58 -17.59 -7.65
C ASN A 276 -10.33 -16.74 -6.39
N ALA A 277 -10.07 -15.45 -6.52
CA ALA A 277 -9.95 -14.51 -5.40
C ALA A 277 -11.28 -14.37 -4.65
N LYS A 278 -12.43 -14.30 -5.34
CA LYS A 278 -13.74 -14.29 -4.70
C LYS A 278 -14.05 -15.58 -3.94
N ARG A 279 -13.59 -16.74 -4.45
CA ARG A 279 -13.68 -18.03 -3.75
C ARG A 279 -12.84 -18.02 -2.48
N LEU A 280 -11.59 -17.56 -2.57
CA LEU A 280 -10.71 -17.36 -1.42
C LEU A 280 -11.40 -16.53 -0.33
N LEU A 281 -11.87 -15.33 -0.66
CA LEU A 281 -12.52 -14.43 0.30
C LEU A 281 -13.80 -15.05 0.90
N GLY A 282 -14.63 -15.67 0.05
CA GLY A 282 -15.88 -16.29 0.49
C GLY A 282 -15.67 -17.50 1.40
N THR A 283 -14.72 -18.37 1.08
CA THR A 283 -14.41 -19.56 1.87
C THR A 283 -13.77 -19.17 3.20
N ALA A 284 -12.82 -18.22 3.20
CA ALA A 284 -12.21 -17.72 4.44
C ALA A 284 -13.25 -17.09 5.37
N ALA A 285 -14.14 -16.24 4.84
CA ALA A 285 -15.23 -15.61 5.60
C ALA A 285 -16.18 -16.64 6.21
N LEU A 286 -16.53 -17.71 5.48
CA LEU A 286 -17.40 -18.76 5.98
C LEU A 286 -16.75 -19.56 7.12
N ILE A 287 -15.50 -19.98 6.95
CA ILE A 287 -14.73 -20.69 7.99
C ILE A 287 -14.68 -19.82 9.25
N MET A 288 -14.24 -18.57 9.12
CA MET A 288 -14.18 -17.66 10.27
C MET A 288 -15.52 -17.42 10.93
N SER A 289 -16.61 -17.32 10.16
CA SER A 289 -17.95 -17.12 10.73
C SER A 289 -18.34 -18.25 11.68
N VAL A 290 -18.10 -19.51 11.28
CA VAL A 290 -18.38 -20.69 12.11
C VAL A 290 -17.48 -20.69 13.34
N MET A 291 -16.18 -20.45 13.16
CA MET A 291 -15.20 -20.49 14.24
C MET A 291 -15.41 -19.37 15.26
N LEU A 292 -15.72 -18.14 14.82
CA LEU A 292 -15.98 -17.00 15.70
C LEU A 292 -17.25 -17.20 16.54
N ILE A 293 -18.34 -17.67 15.93
CA ILE A 293 -19.57 -17.94 16.68
C ILE A 293 -19.35 -19.08 17.67
N GLY A 294 -18.73 -20.18 17.22
CA GLY A 294 -18.47 -21.34 18.07
C GLY A 294 -17.57 -20.99 19.26
N SER A 295 -16.45 -20.32 19.00
CA SER A 295 -15.53 -19.87 20.05
C SER A 295 -16.19 -18.88 21.01
N ALA A 296 -16.89 -17.85 20.51
CA ALA A 296 -17.54 -16.86 21.37
C ALA A 296 -18.60 -17.48 22.29
N VAL A 297 -19.41 -18.42 21.79
CA VAL A 297 -20.39 -19.16 22.63
C VAL A 297 -19.66 -19.97 23.70
N VAL A 298 -18.70 -20.80 23.29
CA VAL A 298 -18.00 -21.71 24.21
C VAL A 298 -17.23 -20.94 25.28
N THR A 299 -16.48 -19.90 24.91
CA THR A 299 -15.69 -19.13 25.89
C THR A 299 -16.59 -18.31 26.82
N THR A 300 -17.70 -17.75 26.33
CA THR A 300 -18.61 -16.94 27.17
C THR A 300 -19.35 -17.80 28.20
N LEU A 301 -19.73 -19.03 27.84
CA LEU A 301 -20.53 -19.89 28.70
C LEU A 301 -19.70 -20.71 29.68
N LEU A 302 -18.46 -21.05 29.34
CA LEU A 302 -17.62 -21.95 30.14
C LEU A 302 -16.55 -21.25 30.98
N ILE A 303 -16.06 -20.07 30.56
CA ILE A 303 -14.97 -19.38 31.27
C ILE A 303 -15.56 -18.42 32.31
N PRO A 304 -15.08 -18.44 33.57
CA PRO A 304 -15.46 -17.46 34.59
C PRO A 304 -15.11 -16.03 34.18
N ALA A 305 -15.95 -15.05 34.54
CA ALA A 305 -15.77 -13.65 34.13
C ALA A 305 -14.46 -13.05 34.66
N GLU A 306 -14.00 -13.51 35.83
CA GLU A 306 -12.79 -13.05 36.49
C GLU A 306 -11.53 -13.47 35.72
N ALA A 307 -11.56 -14.63 35.06
CA ALA A 307 -10.42 -15.14 34.28
C ALA A 307 -10.13 -14.30 33.03
N PHE A 308 -11.12 -13.56 32.51
CA PHE A 308 -10.95 -12.64 31.38
C PHE A 308 -10.29 -11.31 31.75
N ALA A 309 -10.32 -10.92 33.03
CA ALA A 309 -9.80 -9.63 33.48
C ALA A 309 -8.32 -9.45 33.08
N THR A 310 -7.85 -8.20 33.00
CA THR A 310 -6.46 -7.90 32.66
C THR A 310 -5.51 -8.61 33.63
N GLY A 311 -4.60 -9.43 33.08
CA GLY A 311 -3.68 -10.28 33.85
C GLY A 311 -4.28 -11.59 34.36
N GLY A 312 -5.54 -11.89 34.06
CA GLY A 312 -6.17 -13.18 34.30
C GLY A 312 -5.73 -14.26 33.31
N GLU A 313 -5.89 -15.53 33.68
CA GLU A 313 -5.39 -16.68 32.92
C GLU A 313 -6.00 -16.85 31.52
N ALA A 314 -7.20 -16.30 31.28
CA ALA A 314 -7.87 -16.33 29.98
C ALA A 314 -7.70 -15.01 29.19
N SER A 315 -7.03 -14.00 29.76
CA SER A 315 -6.85 -12.69 29.14
C SER A 315 -6.01 -12.82 27.87
N GLY A 316 -6.59 -12.48 26.71
CA GLY A 316 -5.93 -12.63 25.40
C GLY A 316 -5.75 -14.08 24.93
N ARG A 317 -6.07 -15.10 25.73
CA ARG A 317 -5.80 -16.52 25.43
C ARG A 317 -6.97 -17.46 25.78
N ALA A 318 -8.21 -17.00 25.66
CA ALA A 318 -9.42 -17.70 26.13
C ALA A 318 -9.57 -19.15 25.65
N LEU A 319 -9.27 -19.45 24.38
CA LEU A 319 -9.33 -20.83 23.86
C LEU A 319 -8.16 -21.69 24.36
N SER A 320 -6.98 -21.07 24.59
CA SER A 320 -5.85 -21.75 25.20
C SER A 320 -6.16 -22.10 26.65
N TYR A 321 -6.78 -21.19 27.41
CA TYR A 321 -7.26 -21.47 28.76
C TYR A 321 -8.13 -22.74 28.82
N LEU A 322 -9.15 -22.85 27.95
CA LEU A 322 -9.98 -24.07 27.88
C LEU A 322 -9.19 -25.32 27.48
N ALA A 323 -8.19 -25.17 26.61
CA ALA A 323 -7.35 -26.28 26.17
C ALA A 323 -6.49 -26.83 27.33
N HIS A 324 -5.87 -25.95 28.13
CA HIS A 324 -5.08 -26.33 29.29
C HIS A 324 -5.95 -26.94 30.39
N GLU A 325 -7.00 -26.21 30.79
CA GLU A 325 -7.84 -26.58 31.94
C GLU A 325 -8.61 -27.90 31.69
N HIS A 326 -9.07 -28.15 30.47
CA HIS A 326 -10.02 -29.24 30.21
C HIS A 326 -9.52 -30.34 29.29
N LEU A 327 -8.54 -30.08 28.44
CA LEU A 327 -7.93 -31.09 27.56
C LEU A 327 -6.51 -31.49 28.02
N GLY A 328 -6.02 -30.84 29.08
CA GLY A 328 -4.77 -31.12 29.75
C GLY A 328 -3.58 -30.36 29.18
N GLU A 329 -2.54 -30.22 30.01
CA GLU A 329 -1.37 -29.39 29.75
C GLU A 329 -0.62 -29.70 28.45
N ILE A 330 -0.53 -30.98 28.08
CA ILE A 330 0.12 -31.41 26.84
C ILE A 330 -0.66 -30.89 25.63
N PHE A 331 -1.99 -31.06 25.64
CA PHE A 331 -2.83 -30.58 24.55
C PHE A 331 -2.83 -29.05 24.49
N GLY A 332 -2.97 -28.39 25.65
CA GLY A 332 -2.85 -26.94 25.76
C GLY A 332 -1.55 -26.41 25.18
N THR A 333 -0.43 -27.10 25.44
CA THR A 333 0.88 -26.71 24.90
C THR A 333 1.00 -26.91 23.40
N VAL A 334 0.44 -28.00 22.86
CA VAL A 334 0.35 -28.18 21.39
C VAL A 334 -0.51 -27.07 20.76
N TYR A 335 -1.59 -26.67 21.43
CA TYR A 335 -2.43 -25.56 21.01
C TYR A 335 -1.69 -24.22 21.07
N ASP A 336 -0.96 -23.92 22.14
CA ASP A 336 -0.13 -22.73 22.26
C ASP A 336 0.93 -22.68 21.16
N ILE A 337 1.67 -23.77 20.91
CA ILE A 337 2.65 -23.84 19.80
C ILE A 337 1.98 -23.52 18.46
N SER A 338 0.79 -24.09 18.21
CA SER A 338 0.04 -23.79 16.99
C SER A 338 -0.44 -22.34 16.91
N THR A 339 -0.81 -21.75 18.05
CA THR A 339 -1.28 -20.36 18.16
C THR A 339 -0.13 -19.38 17.94
N ILE A 340 1.02 -19.64 18.56
CA ILE A 340 2.28 -18.92 18.36
C ILE A 340 2.68 -18.97 16.88
N ALA A 341 2.61 -20.17 16.26
CA ALA A 341 2.99 -20.33 14.86
C ALA A 341 2.08 -19.53 13.91
N ILE A 342 0.75 -19.53 14.12
CA ILE A 342 -0.16 -18.78 13.25
C ILE A 342 -0.05 -17.27 13.46
N LEU A 343 0.07 -16.80 14.71
CA LEU A 343 0.25 -15.39 15.04
C LEU A 343 1.59 -14.84 14.53
N TRP A 344 2.68 -15.57 14.75
CA TRP A 344 3.98 -15.19 14.21
C TRP A 344 3.95 -15.11 12.68
N PHE A 345 3.26 -16.07 12.02
CA PHE A 345 3.15 -16.10 10.56
C PHE A 345 2.13 -15.08 10.00
N ALA A 346 1.17 -14.59 10.79
CA ALA A 346 0.27 -13.50 10.39
C ALA A 346 1.06 -12.26 9.93
N GLY A 347 2.16 -11.94 10.62
CA GLY A 347 3.09 -10.88 10.21
C GLY A 347 3.70 -11.11 8.82
N ALA A 348 3.81 -12.35 8.35
CA ALA A 348 4.26 -12.64 6.99
C ALA A 348 3.25 -12.17 5.94
N SER A 349 1.95 -12.33 6.20
CA SER A 349 0.89 -11.86 5.31
C SER A 349 0.93 -10.33 5.17
N ALA A 350 1.06 -9.62 6.29
CA ALA A 350 1.18 -8.16 6.32
C ALA A 350 2.48 -7.64 5.66
N MET A 351 3.62 -8.30 5.92
CA MET A 351 4.89 -7.99 5.25
C MET A 351 4.78 -8.17 3.73
N ALA A 352 4.13 -9.24 3.26
CA ALA A 352 3.87 -9.46 1.84
C ALA A 352 2.97 -8.36 1.25
N GLY A 353 1.96 -7.91 1.99
CA GLY A 353 1.12 -6.77 1.64
C GLY A 353 1.92 -5.48 1.42
N LEU A 354 2.79 -5.12 2.38
CA LEU A 354 3.65 -3.94 2.29
C LEU A 354 4.64 -4.02 1.12
N LEU A 355 5.27 -5.19 0.94
CA LEU A 355 6.20 -5.44 -0.16
C LEU A 355 5.52 -5.44 -1.53
N ASN A 356 4.20 -5.62 -1.59
CA ASN A 356 3.43 -5.47 -2.82
C ASN A 356 2.99 -4.01 -3.06
N LEU A 357 2.52 -3.32 -2.02
CA LEU A 357 1.96 -1.96 -2.15
C LEU A 357 3.06 -0.89 -2.34
N VAL A 358 4.10 -0.91 -1.51
CA VAL A 358 5.11 0.16 -1.46
C VAL A 358 5.87 0.30 -2.78
N PRO A 359 6.44 -0.76 -3.39
CA PRO A 359 7.15 -0.65 -4.67
C PRO A 359 6.30 -0.18 -5.84
N ARG A 360 4.98 -0.38 -5.78
CA ARG A 360 4.05 0.00 -6.86
C ARG A 360 3.65 1.46 -6.81
N TYR A 361 3.42 1.99 -5.61
CA TYR A 361 2.95 3.37 -5.42
C TYR A 361 4.09 4.36 -5.19
N LEU A 362 4.99 4.11 -4.24
CA LEU A 362 6.00 5.08 -3.82
C LEU A 362 6.91 5.52 -5.00
N PRO A 363 7.49 4.60 -5.79
CA PRO A 363 8.31 4.96 -6.95
C PRO A 363 7.54 5.66 -8.08
N ARG A 364 6.31 5.21 -8.39
CA ARG A 364 5.51 5.71 -9.52
C ARG A 364 5.19 7.20 -9.39
N TYR A 365 4.94 7.68 -8.18
CA TYR A 365 4.69 9.10 -7.93
C TYR A 365 5.97 9.94 -7.77
N GLY A 366 7.16 9.35 -8.02
CA GLY A 366 8.46 10.00 -7.84
C GLY A 366 8.84 10.25 -6.38
N MET A 367 8.29 9.45 -5.45
CA MET A 367 8.28 9.73 -4.01
C MET A 367 9.28 8.90 -3.21
N ALA A 368 9.98 7.97 -3.84
CA ALA A 368 10.96 7.15 -3.14
C ALA A 368 12.22 6.95 -4.00
N PRO A 369 13.39 6.76 -3.36
CA PRO A 369 14.60 6.34 -4.04
C PRO A 369 14.37 5.05 -4.84
N GLU A 370 15.12 4.83 -5.92
CA GLU A 370 14.93 3.64 -6.76
C GLU A 370 15.10 2.34 -5.96
N TRP A 371 15.92 2.34 -4.91
CA TRP A 371 16.13 1.17 -4.06
C TRP A 371 14.87 0.63 -3.41
N THR A 372 13.80 1.43 -3.25
CA THR A 372 12.52 0.92 -2.72
C THR A 372 11.81 -0.01 -3.70
N ARG A 373 12.33 -0.20 -4.92
CA ARG A 373 11.90 -1.28 -5.82
C ARG A 373 12.49 -2.64 -5.44
N ALA A 374 13.61 -2.66 -4.73
CA ALA A 374 14.22 -3.90 -4.27
C ALA A 374 13.52 -4.40 -3.00
N THR A 375 13.24 -5.70 -2.96
CA THR A 375 12.51 -6.34 -1.85
C THR A 375 13.32 -6.39 -0.55
N ARG A 376 14.59 -6.81 -0.61
CA ARG A 376 15.41 -7.04 0.60
C ARG A 376 15.67 -5.76 1.41
N PRO A 377 15.98 -4.59 0.80
CA PRO A 377 16.13 -3.35 1.56
C PRO A 377 14.84 -2.92 2.26
N LEU A 378 13.68 -3.11 1.61
CA LEU A 378 12.39 -2.84 2.23
C LEU A 378 12.11 -3.76 3.43
N VAL A 379 12.47 -5.04 3.34
CA VAL A 379 12.36 -5.97 4.48
C VAL A 379 13.15 -5.44 5.68
N VAL A 380 14.41 -5.04 5.47
CA VAL A 380 15.23 -4.47 6.56
C VAL A 380 14.60 -3.21 7.14
N LEU A 381 14.11 -2.30 6.29
CA LEU A 381 13.43 -1.08 6.73
C LEU A 381 12.20 -1.42 7.59
N PHE A 382 11.32 -2.29 7.10
CA PHE A 382 10.09 -2.64 7.82
C PHE A 382 10.41 -3.38 9.12
N THR A 383 11.39 -4.30 9.14
CA THR A 383 11.84 -4.95 10.39
C THR A 383 12.43 -3.95 11.39
N ALA A 384 13.15 -2.92 10.94
CA ALA A 384 13.65 -1.88 11.84
C ALA A 384 12.50 -1.03 12.43
N ILE A 385 11.49 -0.71 11.62
CA ILE A 385 10.29 0.01 12.08
C ILE A 385 9.50 -0.85 13.07
N THR A 386 9.34 -2.16 12.81
CA THR A 386 8.64 -3.06 13.74
C THR A 386 9.38 -3.18 15.07
N PHE A 387 10.72 -3.24 15.08
CA PHE A 387 11.49 -3.19 16.33
C PHE A 387 11.25 -1.90 17.11
N LEU A 388 11.29 -0.74 16.43
CA LEU A 388 11.04 0.54 17.07
C LEU A 388 9.65 0.58 17.73
N ILE A 389 8.62 0.13 17.03
CA ILE A 389 7.25 0.08 17.55
C ILE A 389 7.13 -0.91 18.70
N THR A 390 7.70 -2.10 18.59
CA THR A 390 7.72 -3.08 19.69
C THR A 390 8.34 -2.50 20.96
N VAL A 391 9.42 -1.73 20.84
CA VAL A 391 10.05 -1.06 22.00
C VAL A 391 9.16 0.07 22.54
N ILE A 392 8.60 0.92 21.68
CA ILE A 392 7.71 2.02 22.09
C ILE A 392 6.48 1.52 22.84
N PHE A 393 5.89 0.42 22.40
CA PHE A 393 4.69 -0.16 22.99
C PHE A 393 4.97 -1.24 24.05
N ASN A 394 6.24 -1.46 24.42
CA ASN A 394 6.67 -2.52 25.33
C ASN A 394 6.10 -3.90 24.98
N ALA A 395 5.98 -4.19 23.67
CA ALA A 395 5.33 -5.40 23.15
C ALA A 395 3.91 -5.66 23.71
N SER A 396 3.15 -4.62 24.06
CA SER A 396 1.77 -4.76 24.53
C SER A 396 0.79 -4.88 23.36
N VAL A 397 -0.02 -5.94 23.37
CA VAL A 397 -1.13 -6.13 22.42
C VAL A 397 -2.21 -5.07 22.63
N GLU A 398 -2.58 -4.81 23.88
CA GLU A 398 -3.63 -3.86 24.26
C GLU A 398 -3.28 -2.44 23.80
N ALA A 399 -2.05 -1.99 24.06
CA ALA A 399 -1.61 -0.64 23.70
C ALA A 399 -1.56 -0.40 22.18
N GLN A 400 -1.38 -1.46 21.39
CA GLN A 400 -1.35 -1.41 19.93
C GLN A 400 -2.74 -1.57 19.28
N GLY A 401 -3.70 -2.17 20.00
CA GLY A 401 -5.01 -2.54 19.44
C GLY A 401 -5.83 -1.36 18.88
N GLY A 402 -5.65 -0.15 19.41
CA GLY A 402 -6.29 1.06 18.85
C GLY A 402 -5.72 1.50 17.49
N ALA A 403 -4.40 1.38 17.31
CA ALA A 403 -3.73 1.67 16.05
C ALA A 403 -4.15 0.70 14.95
N TYR A 404 -4.18 -0.59 15.29
CA TYR A 404 -4.64 -1.65 14.41
C TYR A 404 -6.08 -1.45 13.96
N ALA A 405 -7.02 -1.28 14.91
CA ALA A 405 -8.43 -1.08 14.60
C ALA A 405 -8.66 0.15 13.70
N THR A 406 -7.91 1.22 13.93
CA THR A 406 -7.97 2.44 13.12
C THR A 406 -7.47 2.21 11.69
N GLY A 407 -6.33 1.53 11.52
CA GLY A 407 -5.78 1.17 10.21
C GLY A 407 -6.77 0.37 9.37
N VAL A 408 -7.23 -0.76 9.90
CA VAL A 408 -8.21 -1.64 9.23
C VAL A 408 -9.49 -0.88 8.87
N LEU A 409 -10.11 -0.18 9.82
CA LEU A 409 -11.40 0.49 9.59
C LEU A 409 -11.34 1.59 8.54
N VAL A 410 -10.23 2.35 8.48
CA VAL A 410 -10.04 3.37 7.45
C VAL A 410 -9.89 2.74 6.07
N LEU A 411 -9.14 1.63 5.94
CA LEU A 411 -9.01 0.90 4.67
C LEU A 411 -10.34 0.27 4.22
N MET A 412 -11.10 -0.33 5.15
CA MET A 412 -12.43 -0.87 4.85
C MET A 412 -13.42 0.22 4.44
N THR A 413 -13.42 1.37 5.12
CA THR A 413 -14.24 2.52 4.76
C THR A 413 -13.84 3.08 3.40
N SER A 414 -12.54 3.16 3.12
CA SER A 414 -12.02 3.53 1.79
C SER A 414 -12.53 2.57 0.71
N ALA A 415 -12.42 1.26 0.95
CA ALA A 415 -12.92 0.23 0.05
C ALA A 415 -14.43 0.31 -0.19
N SER A 416 -15.22 0.52 0.87
CA SER A 416 -16.67 0.66 0.74
C SER A 416 -17.03 1.91 -0.07
N VAL A 417 -16.40 3.07 0.20
CA VAL A 417 -16.59 4.31 -0.57
C VAL A 417 -16.23 4.11 -2.04
N ALA A 418 -15.08 3.49 -2.33
CA ALA A 418 -14.63 3.21 -3.69
C ALA A 418 -15.66 2.37 -4.47
N VAL A 419 -16.18 1.31 -3.84
CA VAL A 419 -17.20 0.44 -4.44
C VAL A 419 -18.54 1.17 -4.60
N THR A 420 -18.96 1.98 -3.64
CA THR A 420 -20.18 2.82 -3.75
C THR A 420 -20.09 3.78 -4.93
N LEU A 421 -18.96 4.48 -5.09
CA LEU A 421 -18.75 5.43 -6.19
C LEU A 421 -18.73 4.71 -7.54
N ASN A 422 -18.06 3.55 -7.63
CA ASN A 422 -18.06 2.73 -8.85
C ASN A 422 -19.48 2.22 -9.20
N ALA A 423 -20.29 1.85 -8.19
CA ALA A 423 -21.67 1.39 -8.39
C ALA A 423 -22.63 2.50 -8.86
N ARG A 424 -22.33 3.78 -8.57
CA ARG A 424 -23.18 4.95 -8.89
C ARG A 424 -23.52 5.05 -10.37
N VAL A 425 -22.58 4.65 -11.24
CA VAL A 425 -22.67 4.82 -12.70
C VAL A 425 -23.53 3.73 -13.36
N ARG A 426 -23.73 2.57 -12.71
CA ARG A 426 -24.28 1.39 -13.38
C ARG A 426 -25.67 0.96 -12.88
N ARG A 427 -25.97 0.98 -11.57
CA ARG A 427 -27.24 0.39 -11.03
C ARG A 427 -27.72 1.03 -9.71
N ARG A 428 -28.92 1.63 -9.72
CA ARG A 428 -29.52 2.38 -8.59
C ARG A 428 -29.73 1.56 -7.29
N ARG A 429 -30.13 0.28 -7.40
CA ARG A 429 -30.33 -0.61 -6.24
C ARG A 429 -29.01 -1.04 -5.60
N GLU A 430 -28.01 -1.36 -6.42
CA GLU A 430 -26.67 -1.72 -5.92
C GLU A 430 -26.00 -0.53 -5.24
N PHE A 431 -26.13 0.67 -5.81
CA PHE A 431 -25.66 1.90 -5.19
C PHE A 431 -26.26 2.10 -3.78
N ALA A 432 -27.58 1.93 -3.62
CA ALA A 432 -28.23 2.07 -2.31
C ALA A 432 -27.71 1.06 -1.28
N ALA A 433 -27.51 -0.20 -1.68
CA ALA A 433 -26.96 -1.24 -0.81
C ALA A 433 -25.51 -0.92 -0.37
N PHE A 434 -24.63 -0.55 -1.31
CA PHE A 434 -23.26 -0.17 -0.97
C PHE A 434 -23.18 1.15 -0.20
N MET A 435 -24.09 2.09 -0.46
CA MET A 435 -24.17 3.32 0.32
C MET A 435 -24.50 3.03 1.77
N LEU A 436 -25.44 2.12 2.05
CA LEU A 436 -25.74 1.68 3.41
C LEU A 436 -24.51 1.05 4.09
N ILE A 437 -23.81 0.14 3.39
CA ILE A 437 -22.58 -0.49 3.92
C ILE A 437 -21.51 0.58 4.22
N THR A 438 -21.33 1.55 3.32
CA THR A 438 -20.41 2.67 3.50
C THR A 438 -20.78 3.53 4.70
N LEU A 439 -22.07 3.81 4.92
CA LEU A 439 -22.51 4.56 6.10
C LEU A 439 -22.21 3.80 7.40
N VAL A 440 -22.37 2.47 7.41
CA VAL A 440 -22.02 1.64 8.57
C VAL A 440 -20.53 1.69 8.87
N PHE A 441 -19.66 1.44 7.87
CA PHE A 441 -18.20 1.50 8.07
C PHE A 441 -17.71 2.90 8.42
N ALA A 442 -18.27 3.94 7.81
CA ALA A 442 -17.95 5.33 8.15
C ALA A 442 -18.34 5.64 9.61
N TYR A 443 -19.54 5.24 10.03
CA TYR A 443 -19.97 5.39 11.43
C TYR A 443 -19.03 4.65 12.38
N THR A 444 -18.73 3.38 12.13
CA THR A 444 -17.79 2.60 12.96
C THR A 444 -16.42 3.26 13.03
N THR A 445 -15.91 3.76 11.91
CA THR A 445 -14.60 4.44 11.86
C THR A 445 -14.61 5.71 12.70
N VAL A 446 -15.67 6.53 12.59
CA VAL A 446 -15.80 7.75 13.40
C VAL A 446 -15.86 7.42 14.89
N ILE A 447 -16.68 6.45 15.29
CA ILE A 447 -16.77 6.03 16.70
C ILE A 447 -15.42 5.51 17.19
N ASN A 448 -14.75 4.66 16.43
CA ASN A 448 -13.42 4.15 16.80
C ASN A 448 -12.39 5.29 16.95
N ILE A 449 -12.40 6.30 16.07
CA ILE A 449 -11.49 7.45 16.16
C ILE A 449 -11.77 8.27 17.43
N VAL A 450 -13.05 8.43 17.80
CA VAL A 450 -13.44 9.16 19.01
C VAL A 450 -13.08 8.38 20.28
N GLU A 451 -13.31 7.07 20.30
CA GLU A 451 -13.01 6.21 21.46
C GLU A 451 -11.50 5.94 21.62
N ARG A 452 -10.77 5.81 20.50
CA ARG A 452 -9.35 5.45 20.45
C ARG A 452 -8.55 6.43 19.57
N PRO A 453 -8.41 7.70 19.99
CA PRO A 453 -7.72 8.73 19.21
C PRO A 453 -6.23 8.42 18.99
N ASP A 454 -5.65 7.55 19.82
CA ASP A 454 -4.24 7.15 19.71
C ASP A 454 -3.92 6.47 18.38
N GLY A 455 -4.89 5.74 17.80
CA GLY A 455 -4.69 5.13 16.49
C GLY A 455 -4.49 6.16 15.37
N VAL A 456 -5.22 7.29 15.43
CA VAL A 456 -5.05 8.39 14.47
C VAL A 456 -3.72 9.11 14.68
N LYS A 457 -3.27 9.28 15.94
CA LYS A 457 -1.96 9.89 16.24
C LYS A 457 -0.82 9.07 15.61
N ILE A 458 -0.88 7.74 15.71
CA ILE A 458 0.11 6.84 15.13
C ILE A 458 0.06 6.90 13.60
N ALA A 459 -1.14 6.83 13.01
CA ALA A 459 -1.31 6.96 11.57
C ALA A 459 -0.79 8.30 11.05
N ALA A 460 -0.99 9.40 11.79
CA ALA A 460 -0.47 10.72 11.43
C ALA A 460 1.06 10.74 11.36
N TRP A 461 1.78 10.03 12.25
CA TRP A 461 3.23 9.89 12.19
C TRP A 461 3.69 9.12 10.95
N PHE A 462 3.02 8.02 10.60
CA PHE A 462 3.30 7.30 9.35
C PHE A 462 3.05 8.17 8.12
N ILE A 463 1.89 8.84 8.07
CA ILE A 463 1.52 9.76 6.98
C ILE A 463 2.56 10.88 6.86
N ALA A 464 2.90 11.54 7.97
CA ALA A 464 3.89 12.62 7.98
C ALA A 464 5.27 12.13 7.53
N THR A 465 5.70 10.95 7.97
CA THR A 465 6.99 10.36 7.57
C THR A 465 7.01 10.04 6.07
N ILE A 466 5.95 9.43 5.54
CA ILE A 466 5.83 9.15 4.11
C ILE A 466 5.82 10.44 3.30
N ILE A 467 5.04 11.45 3.71
CA ILE A 467 4.96 12.75 3.02
C ILE A 467 6.30 13.47 3.07
N MET A 468 6.97 13.51 4.23
CA MET A 468 8.26 14.18 4.41
C MET A 468 9.35 13.49 3.58
N THR A 469 9.43 12.16 3.65
CA THR A 469 10.39 11.38 2.86
C THR A 469 10.13 11.53 1.36
N SER A 470 8.85 11.58 0.96
CA SER A 470 8.41 11.86 -0.40
C SER A 470 8.85 13.24 -0.88
N LEU A 471 8.67 14.27 -0.06
CA LEU A 471 9.08 15.63 -0.38
C LEU A 471 10.60 15.74 -0.49
N VAL A 472 11.35 15.18 0.46
CA VAL A 472 12.83 15.17 0.44
C VAL A 472 13.35 14.42 -0.78
N SER A 473 12.82 13.23 -1.05
CA SER A 473 13.17 12.45 -2.25
C SER A 473 12.84 13.23 -3.53
N ARG A 474 11.70 13.93 -3.58
CA ARG A 474 11.33 14.75 -4.74
C ARG A 474 12.28 15.93 -4.93
N VAL A 475 12.65 16.63 -3.87
CA VAL A 475 13.61 17.76 -3.92
C VAL A 475 14.96 17.28 -4.45
N LEU A 476 15.53 16.24 -3.83
CA LEU A 476 16.84 15.71 -4.22
C LEU A 476 16.86 15.24 -5.67
N ARG A 477 15.79 14.59 -6.12
CA ARG A 477 15.70 14.01 -7.46
C ARG A 477 15.08 14.93 -8.51
N SER A 478 14.82 16.19 -8.17
CA SER A 478 14.24 17.17 -9.10
C SER A 478 15.23 17.62 -10.18
N THR A 479 16.53 17.45 -9.89
CA THR A 479 17.65 17.85 -10.73
C THR A 479 18.32 16.68 -11.46
N GLU A 480 17.91 15.44 -11.18
CA GLU A 480 18.35 14.25 -11.92
C GLU A 480 17.75 14.21 -13.32
N LEU A 481 18.55 13.92 -14.36
CA LEU A 481 18.07 13.67 -15.72
C LEU A 481 17.45 12.27 -15.80
N ARG A 482 16.13 12.20 -15.96
CA ARG A 482 15.38 10.92 -15.93
C ARG A 482 15.04 10.35 -17.29
N VAL A 483 15.12 11.15 -18.35
CA VAL A 483 14.87 10.69 -19.71
C VAL A 483 16.07 9.84 -20.14
N GLN A 484 15.83 8.55 -20.34
CA GLN A 484 16.87 7.60 -20.76
C GLN A 484 17.07 7.60 -22.28
N ARG A 485 15.99 7.86 -23.02
CA ARG A 485 15.98 7.85 -24.47
C ARG A 485 15.08 8.95 -25.03
N VAL A 486 15.53 9.57 -26.11
CA VAL A 486 14.71 10.52 -26.90
C VAL A 486 14.42 9.88 -28.25
N GLU A 487 13.15 9.84 -28.62
CA GLU A 487 12.68 9.36 -29.93
C GLU A 487 12.04 10.52 -30.67
N ALA A 488 12.70 10.96 -31.74
CA ALA A 488 12.16 11.99 -32.62
C ALA A 488 11.52 11.36 -33.86
N ASP A 489 10.43 11.94 -34.34
CA ASP A 489 9.85 11.57 -35.63
C ASP A 489 10.70 12.06 -36.82
N ASP A 490 10.29 11.66 -38.04
CA ASP A 490 11.04 11.99 -39.25
C ASP A 490 11.08 13.51 -39.52
N LEU A 491 10.04 14.25 -39.14
CA LEU A 491 9.95 15.70 -39.35
C LEU A 491 10.84 16.47 -38.36
N ALA A 492 10.83 16.11 -37.08
CA ALA A 492 11.76 16.63 -36.09
C ALA A 492 13.21 16.35 -36.48
N HIS A 493 13.50 15.15 -36.99
CA HIS A 493 14.82 14.83 -37.54
C HIS A 493 15.19 15.67 -38.77
N ALA A 494 14.23 16.10 -39.59
CA ALA A 494 14.48 17.01 -40.71
C ALA A 494 14.84 18.43 -40.20
N PHE A 495 14.07 18.97 -39.26
CA PHE A 495 14.33 20.28 -38.64
C PHE A 495 15.72 20.34 -37.99
N LEU A 496 16.09 19.31 -37.23
CA LEU A 496 17.40 19.25 -36.58
C LEU A 496 18.55 19.19 -37.59
N ARG A 497 18.40 18.47 -38.70
CA ARG A 497 19.41 18.41 -39.77
C ARG A 497 19.59 19.77 -40.45
N GLN A 498 18.50 20.51 -40.66
CA GLN A 498 18.55 21.85 -41.26
C GLN A 498 19.24 22.85 -40.31
N ALA A 499 18.94 22.77 -39.02
CA ALA A 499 19.51 23.65 -38.00
C ALA A 499 20.99 23.36 -37.70
N ALA A 500 21.52 22.18 -38.04
CA ALA A 500 22.88 21.74 -37.71
C ALA A 500 24.01 22.54 -38.40
N SER A 501 23.69 23.40 -39.38
CA SER A 501 24.67 24.26 -40.07
C SER A 501 25.23 25.39 -39.20
N SER A 502 24.62 25.67 -38.06
CA SER A 502 25.04 26.70 -37.10
C SER A 502 24.68 26.27 -35.68
N PRO A 503 25.09 27.00 -34.62
CA PRO A 503 24.64 26.71 -33.27
C PRO A 503 23.10 26.68 -33.19
N VAL A 504 22.55 25.55 -32.78
CA VAL A 504 21.10 25.33 -32.75
C VAL A 504 20.48 26.24 -31.69
N ARG A 505 19.60 27.15 -32.10
CA ARG A 505 18.91 28.10 -31.21
C ARG A 505 17.50 27.62 -30.95
N ILE A 506 17.15 27.51 -29.68
CA ILE A 506 15.86 27.02 -29.21
C ILE A 506 15.17 28.10 -28.40
N ILE A 507 13.94 28.44 -28.75
CA ILE A 507 13.06 29.26 -27.91
C ILE A 507 12.07 28.34 -27.21
N ALA A 508 12.06 28.37 -25.88
CA ALA A 508 11.06 27.66 -25.10
C ALA A 508 9.73 28.42 -25.18
N ASN A 509 8.71 27.79 -25.77
CA ASN A 509 7.36 28.34 -25.87
C ASN A 509 6.40 27.61 -24.92
N ARG A 510 5.57 28.38 -24.20
CA ARG A 510 4.47 27.82 -23.43
C ARG A 510 3.24 27.82 -24.34
N PRO A 511 2.68 26.64 -24.67
CA PRO A 511 1.57 26.57 -25.62
C PRO A 511 0.36 27.36 -25.11
N ASP A 512 -0.12 28.33 -25.89
CA ASP A 512 -1.32 29.12 -25.56
C ASP A 512 -2.42 28.92 -26.61
N THR A 513 -2.38 29.68 -27.71
CA THR A 513 -3.37 29.64 -28.80
C THR A 513 -2.99 28.65 -29.89
N GLY A 514 -1.70 28.36 -30.05
CA GLY A 514 -1.14 27.58 -31.15
C GLY A 514 -1.24 28.27 -32.51
N LEU A 515 -1.58 29.56 -32.53
CA LEU A 515 -1.69 30.38 -33.74
C LEU A 515 -0.33 30.97 -34.13
N PRO A 516 -0.12 31.33 -35.42
CA PRO A 516 1.14 31.90 -35.90
C PRO A 516 1.58 33.16 -35.14
N GLU A 517 0.62 33.98 -34.72
CA GLU A 517 0.84 35.23 -33.97
C GLU A 517 1.59 35.00 -32.64
N GLU A 518 1.36 33.87 -31.98
CA GLU A 518 2.04 33.47 -30.75
C GLU A 518 3.55 33.30 -30.97
N TYR A 519 3.92 32.56 -32.01
CA TYR A 519 5.31 32.29 -32.37
C TYR A 519 6.02 33.56 -32.85
N GLU A 520 5.33 34.42 -33.62
CA GLU A 520 5.87 35.69 -34.06
C GLU A 520 6.15 36.62 -32.88
N HIS A 521 5.19 36.74 -31.96
CA HIS A 521 5.36 37.54 -30.74
C HIS A 521 6.53 37.03 -29.90
N LYS A 522 6.61 35.71 -29.68
CA LYS A 522 7.70 35.09 -28.91
C LYS A 522 9.07 35.23 -29.59
N LEU A 523 9.13 35.17 -30.91
CA LEU A 523 10.37 35.41 -31.66
C LEU A 523 10.83 36.87 -31.53
N ARG A 524 9.89 37.83 -31.62
CA ARG A 524 10.18 39.25 -31.42
C ARG A 524 10.72 39.52 -30.02
N GLU A 525 10.02 39.05 -29.00
CA GLU A 525 10.45 39.14 -27.59
C GLU A 525 11.86 38.55 -27.39
N ALA A 526 12.12 37.35 -27.92
CA ALA A 526 13.42 36.71 -27.80
C ALA A 526 14.54 37.47 -28.55
N ARG A 527 14.23 38.06 -29.72
CA ARG A 527 15.18 38.90 -30.46
C ARG A 527 15.51 40.18 -29.71
N ASP A 528 14.53 40.82 -29.11
CA ASP A 528 14.71 42.07 -28.37
C ASP A 528 15.47 41.83 -27.06
N SER A 529 15.09 40.82 -26.27
CA SER A 529 15.75 40.52 -24.99
C SER A 529 17.16 39.92 -25.17
N HIS A 530 17.34 38.99 -26.11
CA HIS A 530 18.58 38.21 -26.25
C HIS A 530 19.47 38.65 -27.42
N HIS A 531 19.08 39.69 -28.16
CA HIS A 531 19.83 40.23 -29.30
C HIS A 531 20.16 39.16 -30.35
N LEU A 532 19.19 38.30 -30.68
CA LEU A 532 19.36 37.21 -31.64
C LEU A 532 19.56 37.77 -33.06
N PRO A 533 20.48 37.20 -33.88
CA PRO A 533 20.65 37.62 -35.27
C PRO A 533 19.37 37.40 -36.08
N LEU A 534 19.03 38.35 -36.95
CA LEU A 534 17.79 38.32 -37.74
C LEU A 534 17.71 37.09 -38.66
N ASP A 535 18.83 36.65 -39.22
CA ASP A 535 18.91 35.53 -40.16
C ASP A 535 19.20 34.18 -39.49
N ALA A 536 19.30 34.14 -38.16
CA ALA A 536 19.59 32.90 -37.46
C ALA A 536 18.36 31.97 -37.48
N PRO A 537 18.51 30.70 -37.90
CA PRO A 537 17.43 29.73 -37.80
C PRO A 537 17.14 29.44 -36.33
N VAL A 538 15.84 29.41 -35.98
CA VAL A 538 15.36 29.17 -34.62
C VAL A 538 14.35 28.03 -34.63
N LEU A 539 14.47 27.15 -33.64
CA LEU A 539 13.50 26.10 -33.35
C LEU A 539 12.69 26.49 -32.11
N PHE A 540 11.39 26.23 -32.13
CA PHE A 540 10.56 26.33 -30.94
C PHE A 540 10.49 24.98 -30.23
N VAL A 541 10.47 25.00 -28.91
CA VAL A 541 10.21 23.80 -28.10
C VAL A 541 8.96 24.03 -27.27
N GLU A 542 8.02 23.11 -27.40
CA GLU A 542 6.75 23.10 -26.68
C GLU A 542 6.63 21.81 -25.89
N ILE A 543 6.55 21.95 -24.57
CA ILE A 543 6.34 20.80 -23.68
C ILE A 543 4.97 20.93 -23.06
N ARG A 544 4.08 20.01 -23.42
CA ARG A 544 2.77 19.89 -22.78
C ARG A 544 2.94 19.08 -21.49
N PRO A 545 2.48 19.61 -20.33
CA PRO A 545 2.55 18.86 -19.09
C PRO A 545 1.63 17.63 -19.15
N SER A 546 2.17 16.46 -18.83
CA SER A 546 1.38 15.26 -18.52
C SER A 546 1.31 15.02 -17.02
N ASP A 547 0.51 14.05 -16.57
CA ASP A 547 0.52 13.68 -15.17
C ASP A 547 1.93 13.19 -14.79
N ALA A 548 2.51 13.77 -13.73
CA ALA A 548 3.79 13.38 -13.15
C ALA A 548 3.91 11.88 -12.81
N SER A 549 2.79 11.15 -12.79
CA SER A 549 2.68 9.71 -12.49
C SER A 549 2.83 8.79 -13.71
N GLU A 550 2.83 9.34 -14.93
CA GLU A 550 3.05 8.62 -16.20
C GLU A 550 4.44 8.92 -16.75
N PHE A 551 5.46 8.86 -15.88
CA PHE A 551 6.82 9.08 -16.34
C PHE A 551 7.29 7.89 -17.19
N SER A 552 7.37 8.12 -18.50
CA SER A 552 8.01 7.24 -19.47
C SER A 552 9.50 7.57 -19.55
N GLY A 553 10.38 6.56 -19.50
CA GLY A 553 11.83 6.75 -19.72
C GLY A 553 12.18 7.19 -21.15
N VAL A 554 11.19 7.21 -22.05
CA VAL A 554 11.32 7.64 -23.44
C VAL A 554 10.58 8.97 -23.64
N LEU A 555 11.30 10.00 -24.08
CA LEU A 555 10.73 11.27 -24.51
C LEU A 555 10.45 11.20 -26.02
N ARG A 556 9.17 11.19 -26.40
CA ARG A 556 8.77 11.26 -27.81
C ARG A 556 8.65 12.71 -28.25
N VAL A 557 9.30 13.05 -29.35
CA VAL A 557 9.39 14.40 -29.91
C VAL A 557 8.80 14.38 -31.31
N GLU A 558 7.74 15.17 -31.48
CA GLU A 558 7.03 15.35 -32.74
C GLU A 558 7.45 16.67 -33.39
N GLY A 559 7.80 16.66 -34.67
CA GLY A 559 8.05 17.87 -35.44
C GLY A 559 6.74 18.42 -35.98
N VAL A 560 6.44 19.69 -35.71
CA VAL A 560 5.26 20.38 -36.26
C VAL A 560 5.68 21.67 -36.93
N ALA A 561 5.22 21.89 -38.16
CA ALA A 561 5.36 23.17 -38.86
C ALA A 561 4.10 24.01 -38.64
N VAL A 562 4.24 25.22 -38.11
CA VAL A 562 3.14 26.19 -37.95
C VAL A 562 3.45 27.40 -38.80
N GLU A 563 2.81 27.54 -39.98
CA GLU A 563 2.92 28.71 -40.88
C GLU A 563 4.37 29.24 -41.04
N GLY A 564 5.33 28.33 -41.28
CA GLY A 564 6.76 28.65 -41.47
C GLY A 564 7.65 28.52 -40.22
N TYR A 565 7.08 28.37 -39.03
CA TYR A 565 7.82 28.11 -37.79
C TYR A 565 8.00 26.61 -37.55
N GLN A 566 9.22 26.21 -37.15
CA GLN A 566 9.57 24.83 -36.83
C GLN A 566 9.45 24.59 -35.32
N VAL A 567 8.53 23.72 -34.91
CA VAL A 567 8.21 23.44 -33.50
C VAL A 567 8.50 21.98 -33.18
N LEU A 568 9.25 21.75 -32.10
CA LEU A 568 9.45 20.43 -31.50
C LEU A 568 8.47 20.30 -30.32
N ARG A 569 7.45 19.46 -30.49
CA ARG A 569 6.44 19.19 -29.48
C ARG A 569 6.75 17.90 -28.74
N CYS A 570 6.65 17.95 -27.42
CA CYS A 570 6.69 16.75 -26.61
C CYS A 570 5.74 16.85 -25.42
N VAL A 571 5.47 15.70 -24.81
CA VAL A 571 4.64 15.59 -23.62
C VAL A 571 5.53 15.07 -22.49
N SER A 572 5.57 15.79 -21.37
CA SER A 572 6.38 15.38 -20.23
C SER A 572 5.80 15.85 -18.89
N ALA A 573 5.95 14.98 -17.90
CA ALA A 573 5.69 15.19 -16.49
C ALA A 573 6.60 16.25 -15.83
N ALA A 574 7.78 16.47 -16.39
CA ALA A 574 8.80 17.36 -15.84
C ALA A 574 9.42 18.18 -16.97
N ILE A 575 8.92 19.41 -17.14
CA ILE A 575 9.31 20.31 -18.24
C ILE A 575 10.83 20.56 -18.27
N PRO A 576 11.50 20.97 -17.17
CA PRO A 576 12.95 21.24 -17.21
C PRO A 576 13.77 20.02 -17.61
N ASN A 577 13.33 18.84 -17.16
CA ASN A 577 13.97 17.56 -17.42
C ASN A 577 13.87 17.18 -18.91
N ALA A 578 12.70 17.39 -19.52
CA ALA A 578 12.50 17.13 -20.94
C ALA A 578 13.24 18.13 -21.84
N ILE A 579 13.31 19.41 -21.46
CA ILE A 579 14.15 20.38 -22.19
C ILE A 579 15.62 19.98 -22.10
N ALA A 580 16.13 19.65 -20.91
CA ALA A 580 17.51 19.22 -20.74
C ALA A 580 17.85 17.96 -21.57
N ALA A 581 16.96 16.97 -21.56
CA ALA A 581 17.11 15.75 -22.36
C ALA A 581 17.11 16.04 -23.87
N LEU A 582 16.21 16.90 -24.32
CA LEU A 582 16.14 17.32 -25.72
C LEU A 582 17.40 18.07 -26.13
N LEU A 583 17.92 18.97 -25.30
CA LEU A 583 19.14 19.71 -25.58
C LEU A 583 20.37 18.80 -25.69
N LEU A 584 20.49 17.82 -24.80
CA LEU A 584 21.56 16.81 -24.88
C LEU A 584 21.42 15.95 -26.14
N PHE A 585 20.19 15.52 -26.46
CA PHE A 585 19.90 14.78 -27.70
C PHE A 585 20.27 15.58 -28.96
N ILE A 586 19.93 16.88 -28.99
CA ILE A 586 20.25 17.76 -30.13
C ILE A 586 21.76 17.93 -30.27
N ARG A 587 22.47 18.13 -29.16
CA ARG A 587 23.94 18.19 -29.14
C ARG A 587 24.53 16.92 -29.72
N ASP A 588 24.13 15.76 -29.22
CA ASP A 588 24.69 14.48 -29.61
C ASP A 588 24.35 14.12 -31.07
N ARG A 589 23.26 14.67 -31.61
CA ARG A 589 22.82 14.40 -32.99
C ARG A 589 23.39 15.37 -34.03
N THR A 590 23.59 16.62 -33.66
CA THR A 590 24.06 17.68 -34.58
C THR A 590 25.54 18.02 -34.40
N ASP A 591 26.17 17.54 -33.31
CA ASP A 591 27.52 17.92 -32.87
C ASP A 591 27.69 19.44 -32.64
N GLN A 592 26.58 20.16 -32.53
CA GLN A 592 26.52 21.59 -32.22
C GLN A 592 26.01 21.81 -30.80
N LEU A 593 26.59 22.76 -30.07
CA LEU A 593 26.09 23.13 -28.74
C LEU A 593 24.80 23.92 -28.87
N PRO A 594 23.65 23.41 -28.37
CA PRO A 594 22.41 24.13 -28.47
C PRO A 594 22.31 25.23 -27.41
N HIS A 595 21.67 26.33 -27.80
CA HIS A 595 21.37 27.48 -26.95
C HIS A 595 19.86 27.56 -26.77
N ALA A 596 19.39 27.44 -25.53
CA ALA A 596 17.98 27.60 -25.19
C ALA A 596 17.72 28.96 -24.53
N TYR A 597 16.74 29.69 -25.05
CA TYR A 597 16.33 31.02 -24.60
C TYR A 597 14.98 30.93 -23.90
N PHE A 598 14.93 31.50 -22.69
CA PHE A 598 13.77 31.53 -21.82
C PHE A 598 13.43 32.99 -21.47
N GLY A 599 12.13 33.27 -21.31
CA GLY A 599 11.67 34.51 -20.70
C GLY A 599 11.69 34.44 -19.17
N TRP A 600 11.79 35.60 -18.52
CA TRP A 600 11.61 35.67 -17.07
C TRP A 600 10.20 35.26 -16.64
N THR A 601 10.12 34.51 -15.54
CA THR A 601 8.85 34.20 -14.91
C THR A 601 8.50 35.31 -13.91
N GLU A 602 7.51 36.15 -14.20
CA GLU A 602 7.10 37.22 -13.28
C GLU A 602 6.25 36.70 -12.11
N GLY A 603 6.69 36.97 -10.87
CA GLY A 603 5.93 36.67 -9.65
C GLY A 603 6.81 36.32 -8.45
N ASN A 604 6.21 35.86 -7.35
CA ASN A 604 6.94 35.57 -6.10
C ASN A 604 7.79 34.28 -6.24
N PRO A 605 9.12 34.34 -6.04
CA PRO A 605 10.03 33.19 -6.17
C PRO A 605 9.65 32.00 -5.27
N ILE A 606 9.16 32.26 -4.06
CA ILE A 606 8.74 31.22 -3.12
C ILE A 606 7.51 30.47 -3.65
N VAL A 607 6.59 31.19 -4.30
CA VAL A 607 5.40 30.58 -4.91
C VAL A 607 5.81 29.69 -6.09
N TYR A 608 6.81 30.08 -6.88
CA TYR A 608 7.32 29.24 -7.97
C TYR A 608 8.10 28.03 -7.48
N LEU A 609 8.86 28.16 -6.38
CA LEU A 609 9.49 27.02 -5.72
C LEU A 609 8.45 26.03 -5.18
N LEU A 610 7.40 26.53 -4.51
CA LEU A 610 6.30 25.68 -4.03
C LEU A 610 5.52 25.05 -5.17
N LYS A 611 5.26 25.78 -6.27
CA LYS A 611 4.65 25.23 -7.48
C LYS A 611 5.53 24.16 -8.11
N PHE A 612 6.85 24.36 -8.13
CA PHE A 612 7.80 23.36 -8.62
C PHE A 612 7.75 22.09 -7.77
N LEU A 613 7.73 22.22 -6.44
CA LEU A 613 7.63 21.08 -5.51
C LEU A 613 6.29 20.35 -5.62
N ALA A 614 5.18 21.07 -5.80
CA ALA A 614 3.83 20.52 -5.85
C ALA A 614 3.46 19.95 -7.23
N PHE A 615 3.86 20.62 -8.31
CA PHE A 615 3.36 20.40 -9.68
C PHE A 615 4.46 20.09 -10.70
N GLY A 616 5.75 20.19 -10.36
CA GLY A 616 6.84 20.09 -11.34
C GLY A 616 6.92 21.29 -12.29
N GLU A 617 6.10 22.32 -12.06
CA GLU A 617 6.01 23.55 -12.83
C GLU A 617 6.51 24.71 -11.99
N GLY A 618 7.51 25.44 -12.45
CA GLY A 618 8.11 26.56 -11.71
C GLY A 618 9.13 27.29 -12.57
N ASP A 619 10.17 27.83 -11.93
CA ASP A 619 11.26 28.54 -12.62
C ASP A 619 12.06 27.55 -13.50
N THR A 620 11.65 27.45 -14.76
CA THR A 620 12.05 26.34 -15.65
C THR A 620 13.51 26.46 -16.07
N ALA A 621 14.01 27.68 -16.27
CA ALA A 621 15.34 27.90 -16.80
C ALA A 621 16.46 27.54 -15.79
N PRO A 622 16.42 27.98 -14.51
CA PRO A 622 17.41 27.59 -13.53
C PRO A 622 17.43 26.08 -13.26
N VAL A 623 16.26 25.45 -13.21
CA VAL A 623 16.16 23.99 -13.02
C VAL A 623 16.72 23.26 -14.24
N THR A 624 16.41 23.69 -15.46
CA THR A 624 16.97 23.09 -16.69
C THR A 624 18.49 23.17 -16.69
N ARG A 625 19.05 24.33 -16.31
CA ARG A 625 20.50 24.54 -16.18
C ARG A 625 21.12 23.60 -15.15
N GLU A 626 20.49 23.42 -14.01
CA GLU A 626 21.00 22.54 -12.95
C GLU A 626 20.94 21.06 -13.35
N VAL A 627 19.87 20.63 -14.03
CA VAL A 627 19.79 19.28 -14.62
C VAL A 627 20.93 19.05 -15.62
N LEU A 628 21.16 20.01 -16.51
CA LEU A 628 22.28 19.96 -17.46
C LEU A 628 23.65 19.97 -16.77
N ARG A 629 23.79 20.66 -15.63
CA ARG A 629 25.03 20.69 -14.84
C ARG A 629 25.38 19.34 -14.24
N GLN A 630 24.37 18.62 -13.76
CA GLN A 630 24.56 17.28 -13.21
C GLN A 630 24.76 16.22 -14.30
N ALA A 631 24.02 16.33 -15.42
CA ALA A 631 24.10 15.38 -16.52
C ALA A 631 25.37 15.53 -17.37
N GLU A 632 25.82 16.76 -17.63
CA GLU A 632 27.06 17.07 -18.35
C GLU A 632 27.97 17.92 -17.44
N PRO A 633 28.92 17.27 -16.73
CA PRO A 633 29.84 17.95 -15.83
C PRO A 633 30.76 18.93 -16.57
N ASP A 634 31.12 18.65 -17.83
CA ASP A 634 32.00 19.49 -18.64
C ASP A 634 31.27 20.77 -19.10
N PRO A 635 31.66 21.96 -18.61
CA PRO A 635 31.03 23.22 -18.99
C PRO A 635 31.12 23.52 -20.49
N MET A 636 32.14 23.01 -21.18
CA MET A 636 32.36 23.26 -22.62
C MET A 636 31.47 22.41 -23.50
N ARG A 637 31.00 21.25 -23.01
CA ARG A 637 30.07 20.36 -23.73
C ARG A 637 28.61 20.55 -23.31
N ARG A 638 28.35 21.43 -22.35
CA ARG A 638 27.02 21.66 -21.80
C ARG A 638 26.20 22.62 -22.68
N PRO A 639 24.96 22.25 -23.05
CA PRO A 639 24.01 23.18 -23.65
C PRO A 639 23.85 24.47 -22.83
N ARG A 640 23.68 25.61 -23.52
CA ARG A 640 23.62 26.93 -22.87
C ARG A 640 22.18 27.35 -22.62
N ILE A 641 21.91 27.83 -21.41
CA ILE A 641 20.61 28.37 -20.99
C ILE A 641 20.74 29.88 -20.83
N HIS A 642 19.89 30.63 -21.52
CA HIS A 642 19.80 32.09 -21.48
C HIS A 642 18.43 32.49 -20.94
N VAL A 643 18.40 33.46 -20.02
CA VAL A 643 17.17 33.99 -19.41
C VAL A 643 17.20 35.50 -19.54
N GLY A 644 16.12 36.08 -20.06
CA GLY A 644 16.08 37.49 -20.47
C GLY A 644 14.67 38.01 -20.64
#